data_AF-A0A821JL68-F1
#
_entry.id   AF-A0A821JL68-F1
#
_cell.length_a   1.000
_cell.length_b   1.000
_cell.length_c   1.000
_cell.angle_alpha   90.00
_cell.angle_beta   90.00
_cell.angle_gamma   90.00
#
_symmetry.space_group_name_H-M   'P 1'
#
loop_
_entity.id
_entity.type
_entity.pdbx_description
1 polymer ?
#
loop_
_entity_poly.entity_id
_entity_poly.type
_entity_poly.pdbx_seq_one_letter_code
_entity_poly.pdbx_strand_id
1 'polypeptide(L)'
;MSTTPQGSASNQDEITLVTTTTATTLTVSEPEHTIINEDSDSRRHEAFDLPKSKKFKSSTTLISNGSDPTIMSSNNNSTNLVEPMEHTNGEMNYNGNSENNNSQTTQQTTTSYQMAGVLQHQTSTSSTKTPEIDESLYSRQLYVMGKEAMHQLASAHVLISGMRGLGVEIAKNIVLGGAKSVIVHDSGNVDYKDLSSQYYFTESNIGQNRAEVANKHLSELNNYVNVSFYSGIVDETFLQKNKVNVFVLTDANMDDQIKIGDYCHQHGIKFINANTKGLFGQIFCDFGRDFEVIDTNGEHPLTQIVTEISHDEAGVVFMSTDTRHGFEDGSYVTFHGVKGMTEVNEREFKISVPSPFTFTIGDTRSFGTYEGGGTVTEVKKPEIVHFKPFSESLKDPEMLVCDFSKMSMPANLHLAYQALSYFQKQYNTLPKPWDDIDADKFYDIVEKLNSENREKVLTDELNKHWIKLFAKICTGDLCPIQAVIGGVAAQEAMKAVTGKFMPIRQFFYFDAIECLPENVFQPSNENTTTESNIIPKLPTKSSRYYSQEIVFGEDFQEKLGKSKYFVVGSGAIGCEMLKNFAMMGIGCLKEGHVYVTDMDSIEKSNLNRQFLFRSWDIGKMKSTVAAEAVKAMNPNMHVRAYVDGVLPETEHIYDDHFFERLDSVVNALDNVKARQYIDRRCVYYQKPLVDSGTLGTKASVQVVVPFLTESYSSTNDPPDPSVPMCTLRNFPNLIEHTIEWARDNFAGLFTIPPQQADEFMRNPKEFAERTAKNHSEYDKTEIIENVKRILGEEHPNSFTDCIK
;
A
#
# COMPACT_ATOMS: atom_id res chain seq x y z
N MET A 1 -15.92 83.57 19.73
CA MET A 1 -15.42 83.71 21.12
C MET A 1 -15.70 82.38 21.79
N SER A 2 -14.72 81.49 21.91
CA SER A 2 -13.65 81.45 22.93
C SER A 2 -14.20 81.04 24.31
N THR A 3 -13.71 79.99 25.01
CA THR A 3 -12.50 79.17 24.74
C THR A 3 -12.57 77.79 25.44
N THR A 4 -11.79 76.83 24.95
CA THR A 4 -11.40 75.54 25.58
C THR A 4 -10.33 75.73 26.68
N PRO A 5 -9.81 74.69 27.38
CA PRO A 5 -10.12 73.23 27.42
C PRO A 5 -10.61 72.83 28.86
N GLN A 6 -10.40 71.67 29.51
CA GLN A 6 -9.67 70.40 29.25
C GLN A 6 -10.15 69.25 30.17
N GLY A 7 -10.17 68.00 29.66
CA GLY A 7 -10.13 66.75 30.45
C GLY A 7 -11.45 66.29 31.13
N SER A 8 -11.80 65.01 31.17
CA SER A 8 -11.24 63.82 30.50
C SER A 8 -12.33 62.74 30.40
N ALA A 9 -12.38 61.97 29.31
CA ALA A 9 -13.41 60.95 29.11
C ALA A 9 -12.84 59.64 28.58
N SER A 10 -13.27 58.54 29.18
CA SER A 10 -13.24 57.18 28.63
C SER A 10 -14.59 56.89 27.96
N ASN A 11 -14.61 56.16 26.85
CA ASN A 11 -15.79 55.40 26.45
C ASN A 11 -15.41 54.25 25.51
N GLN A 12 -16.25 53.22 25.49
CA GLN A 12 -16.24 52.15 24.50
C GLN A 12 -16.99 52.62 23.23
N ASP A 13 -16.69 52.04 22.07
CA ASP A 13 -17.63 51.20 21.31
C ASP A 13 -17.04 50.78 19.95
N GLU A 14 -17.75 49.92 19.22
CA GLU A 14 -17.28 49.15 18.05
C GLU A 14 -16.92 50.00 16.82
N ILE A 15 -15.80 49.67 16.15
CA ILE A 15 -15.58 50.04 14.74
C ILE A 15 -14.98 48.86 13.96
N THR A 16 -15.60 48.56 12.81
CA THR A 16 -15.19 47.56 11.83
C THR A 16 -13.77 47.79 11.30
N LEU A 17 -12.89 46.79 11.40
CA LEU A 17 -11.55 46.84 10.82
C LEU A 17 -11.54 46.30 9.38
N VAL A 18 -11.43 47.21 8.41
CA VAL A 18 -11.22 46.89 6.99
C VAL A 18 -9.76 46.50 6.78
N THR A 19 -9.49 45.25 6.38
CA THR A 19 -8.15 44.81 5.97
C THR A 19 -7.87 45.21 4.52
N THR A 20 -7.22 46.36 4.31
CA THR A 20 -6.75 46.79 2.98
C THR A 20 -5.61 45.91 2.46
N THR A 21 -5.94 44.94 1.60
CA THR A 21 -4.95 44.12 0.90
C THR A 21 -4.30 44.91 -0.24
N THR A 22 -3.14 45.51 0.00
CA THR A 22 -2.34 46.14 -1.06
C THR A 22 -1.65 45.08 -1.90
N ALA A 23 -2.19 44.80 -3.09
CA ALA A 23 -1.56 43.92 -4.06
C ALA A 23 -0.28 44.56 -4.62
N THR A 24 0.88 43.97 -4.34
CA THR A 24 2.17 44.36 -4.93
C THR A 24 2.44 43.50 -6.17
N THR A 25 2.26 44.09 -7.35
CA THR A 25 2.44 43.37 -8.62
C THR A 25 3.92 43.08 -8.90
N LEU A 26 4.36 41.85 -8.62
CA LEU A 26 5.67 41.37 -9.07
C LEU A 26 5.61 40.94 -10.55
N THR A 27 5.91 41.87 -11.44
CA THR A 27 6.15 41.58 -12.86
C THR A 27 7.49 40.86 -13.02
N VAL A 28 7.45 39.56 -13.38
CA VAL A 28 8.66 38.82 -13.77
C VAL A 28 9.06 39.25 -15.19
N SER A 29 10.17 39.96 -15.32
CA SER A 29 10.80 40.30 -16.60
C SER A 29 11.80 39.23 -17.02
N GLU A 30 11.82 38.89 -18.31
CA GLU A 30 12.82 37.99 -18.90
C GLU A 30 14.25 38.57 -18.74
N PRO A 31 15.27 37.75 -18.45
CA PRO A 31 16.65 38.21 -18.39
C PRO A 31 17.30 38.22 -19.79
N GLU A 32 17.59 39.40 -20.32
CA GLU A 32 18.42 39.56 -21.53
C GLU A 32 19.87 39.13 -21.24
N HIS A 33 20.34 38.05 -21.89
CA HIS A 33 21.75 37.64 -21.81
C HIS A 33 22.66 38.59 -22.62
N THR A 34 23.15 39.63 -21.95
CA THR A 34 24.16 40.54 -22.51
C THR A 34 25.54 39.87 -22.55
N ILE A 35 26.21 39.94 -23.70
CA ILE A 35 27.54 39.36 -23.94
C ILE A 35 28.62 40.21 -23.26
N ILE A 36 29.49 39.58 -22.46
CA ILE A 36 30.78 40.14 -22.04
C ILE A 36 31.87 39.12 -22.39
N ASN A 37 32.80 39.51 -23.27
CA ASN A 37 34.06 38.81 -23.48
C ASN A 37 35.14 39.48 -22.62
N GLU A 38 36.01 38.70 -22.00
CA GLU A 38 37.44 39.04 -21.92
C GLU A 38 38.29 37.77 -21.70
N ASP A 39 39.52 37.78 -22.21
CA ASP A 39 40.40 36.61 -22.31
C ASP A 39 41.18 36.32 -21.01
N SER A 40 41.56 35.05 -20.75
CA SER A 40 42.95 34.61 -20.97
C SER A 40 43.35 33.20 -20.47
N ASP A 41 43.92 32.43 -21.41
CA ASP A 41 45.12 31.58 -21.34
C ASP A 41 45.21 30.21 -20.58
N SER A 42 45.40 29.16 -21.40
CA SER A 42 46.10 27.88 -21.13
C SER A 42 45.41 26.83 -20.21
N ARG A 43 45.22 25.56 -20.58
CA ARG A 43 46.18 24.62 -21.23
C ARG A 43 45.51 23.41 -21.92
N ARG A 44 46.05 23.06 -23.10
CA ARG A 44 46.14 21.73 -23.74
C ARG A 44 44.92 20.79 -23.76
N HIS A 45 44.38 20.59 -24.96
CA HIS A 45 43.79 19.32 -25.38
C HIS A 45 44.84 18.20 -25.46
N GLU A 46 44.40 16.95 -25.29
CA GLU A 46 44.57 15.90 -26.30
C GLU A 46 43.18 15.32 -26.63
N ALA A 47 43.03 14.64 -27.78
CA ALA A 47 41.73 14.32 -28.37
C ALA A 47 41.73 12.98 -29.12
N PHE A 48 40.54 12.42 -29.37
CA PHE A 48 40.34 11.42 -30.41
C PHE A 48 39.00 11.63 -31.15
N ASP A 49 39.04 11.47 -32.48
CA ASP A 49 37.96 11.80 -33.42
C ASP A 49 36.93 10.68 -33.62
N LEU A 50 35.71 11.08 -34.01
CA LEU A 50 34.70 10.20 -34.63
C LEU A 50 34.41 10.65 -36.08
N PRO A 51 34.51 9.77 -37.09
CA PRO A 51 34.40 10.16 -38.50
C PRO A 51 32.95 10.36 -38.98
N LYS A 52 32.73 11.42 -39.77
CA LYS A 52 31.41 11.77 -40.34
C LYS A 52 31.19 11.18 -41.75
N SER A 53 30.02 10.60 -41.99
CA SER A 53 29.46 10.40 -43.34
C SER A 53 27.95 10.11 -43.28
N LYS A 54 27.11 10.32 -44.30
CA LYS A 54 26.99 11.38 -45.33
C LYS A 54 25.56 11.26 -45.91
N LYS A 55 24.92 12.35 -46.35
CA LYS A 55 23.58 12.32 -46.97
C LYS A 55 23.61 11.65 -48.35
N PHE A 56 22.51 10.97 -48.74
CA PHE A 56 22.03 10.93 -50.14
C PHE A 56 20.49 10.88 -50.21
N LYS A 57 19.91 11.07 -51.41
CA LYS A 57 18.46 11.28 -51.64
C LYS A 57 17.89 10.32 -52.70
N SER A 58 16.61 9.94 -52.50
CA SER A 58 15.56 9.65 -53.51
C SER A 58 15.80 8.66 -54.66
N SER A 59 14.82 7.77 -54.92
CA SER A 59 14.00 7.76 -56.16
C SER A 59 12.97 6.61 -56.18
N THR A 60 11.82 6.87 -56.80
CA THR A 60 10.65 5.97 -56.90
C THR A 60 10.70 5.03 -58.10
N THR A 61 10.25 3.77 -57.96
CA THR A 61 9.62 3.02 -59.08
C THR A 61 8.53 2.06 -58.57
N LEU A 62 7.43 1.93 -59.32
CA LEU A 62 6.38 0.90 -59.19
C LEU A 62 6.57 -0.19 -60.24
N ILE A 63 6.13 -1.42 -59.97
CA ILE A 63 5.70 -2.44 -60.97
C ILE A 63 4.82 -3.49 -60.26
N SER A 64 3.93 -4.15 -61.01
CA SER A 64 2.88 -5.05 -60.51
C SER A 64 2.93 -6.45 -61.13
N ASN A 65 1.98 -7.31 -60.71
CA ASN A 65 1.68 -8.67 -61.22
C ASN A 65 2.63 -9.77 -60.68
N GLY A 66 2.17 -11.00 -60.39
CA GLY A 66 0.80 -11.54 -60.38
C GLY A 66 0.76 -13.08 -60.30
N SER A 67 -0.45 -13.65 -60.40
CA SER A 67 -0.80 -15.07 -60.67
C SER A 67 -0.43 -16.20 -59.68
N ASP A 68 -1.49 -16.78 -59.08
CA ASP A 68 -1.73 -18.22 -58.81
C ASP A 68 -1.44 -19.12 -60.06
N PRO A 69 -1.26 -20.47 -59.97
CA PRO A 69 -2.17 -21.39 -59.24
C PRO A 69 -1.62 -22.76 -58.70
N THR A 70 -2.58 -23.53 -58.17
CA THR A 70 -2.53 -24.92 -57.64
C THR A 70 -2.01 -26.05 -58.56
N ILE A 71 -1.24 -27.00 -57.98
CA ILE A 71 -1.27 -28.48 -58.18
C ILE A 71 -0.73 -29.14 -56.87
N MET A 72 -0.95 -30.38 -56.41
CA MET A 72 -2.05 -31.36 -56.27
C MET A 72 -1.43 -32.76 -56.03
N SER A 73 -1.95 -33.52 -55.05
CA SER A 73 -1.92 -35.01 -54.89
C SER A 73 -0.62 -35.83 -54.73
N SER A 74 -0.48 -36.51 -53.58
CA SER A 74 -0.42 -37.99 -53.43
C SER A 74 -0.29 -38.36 -51.93
N ASN A 75 -1.36 -38.81 -51.25
CA ASN A 75 -1.93 -40.17 -51.17
C ASN A 75 -1.02 -41.26 -50.57
N ASN A 76 -1.34 -41.68 -49.34
CA ASN A 76 -1.88 -43.04 -49.13
C ASN A 76 -2.65 -43.21 -47.80
N ASN A 77 -3.60 -44.14 -47.81
CA ASN A 77 -4.46 -44.56 -46.67
C ASN A 77 -3.66 -45.46 -45.68
N SER A 78 -4.12 -45.96 -44.52
CA SER A 78 -5.46 -46.23 -43.93
C SER A 78 -5.30 -46.38 -42.38
N THR A 79 -6.28 -46.46 -41.47
CA THR A 79 -7.77 -46.47 -41.51
C THR A 79 -8.35 -46.01 -40.14
N ASN A 80 -9.68 -45.91 -40.03
CA ASN A 80 -10.44 -45.53 -38.82
C ASN A 80 -10.65 -46.68 -37.81
N LEU A 81 -11.01 -46.36 -36.55
CA LEU A 81 -12.39 -46.53 -36.02
C LEU A 81 -12.58 -45.89 -34.62
N VAL A 82 -13.83 -45.90 -34.08
CA VAL A 82 -14.37 -44.87 -33.16
C VAL A 82 -15.17 -45.45 -31.97
N GLU A 83 -14.83 -45.01 -30.75
CA GLU A 83 -15.62 -44.90 -29.49
C GLU A 83 -16.39 -46.17 -28.96
N PRO A 84 -17.41 -46.08 -28.06
CA PRO A 84 -17.19 -46.40 -26.62
C PRO A 84 -18.27 -47.32 -25.96
N MET A 85 -18.12 -47.68 -24.67
CA MET A 85 -19.22 -47.66 -23.65
C MET A 85 -18.83 -48.09 -22.21
N GLU A 86 -19.80 -47.86 -21.31
CA GLU A 86 -19.90 -47.87 -19.84
C GLU A 86 -19.63 -49.19 -19.07
N HIS A 87 -19.50 -49.10 -17.73
CA HIS A 87 -20.21 -49.90 -16.67
C HIS A 87 -19.66 -49.56 -15.24
N THR A 88 -20.36 -48.82 -14.37
CA THR A 88 -21.43 -49.17 -13.37
C THR A 88 -21.01 -49.95 -12.10
N ASN A 89 -21.18 -49.28 -10.94
CA ASN A 89 -21.67 -49.70 -9.61
C ASN A 89 -21.14 -50.97 -8.86
N GLY A 90 -20.95 -50.83 -7.54
CA GLY A 90 -20.85 -51.94 -6.58
C GLY A 90 -20.60 -51.50 -5.12
N GLU A 91 -21.45 -51.90 -4.18
CA GLU A 91 -21.38 -51.56 -2.74
C GLU A 91 -20.77 -52.69 -1.88
N MET A 92 -20.21 -52.38 -0.70
CA MET A 92 -20.76 -52.81 0.61
C MET A 92 -19.89 -52.45 1.83
N ASN A 93 -20.56 -52.29 2.99
CA ASN A 93 -19.95 -52.11 4.33
C ASN A 93 -19.54 -53.45 4.95
N TYR A 94 -18.70 -53.43 6.01
CA TYR A 94 -18.95 -54.22 7.23
C TYR A 94 -18.22 -53.66 8.48
N ASN A 95 -18.86 -53.74 9.65
CA ASN A 95 -18.31 -53.43 10.98
C ASN A 95 -17.70 -54.68 11.65
N GLY A 96 -16.81 -54.55 12.65
CA GLY A 96 -16.48 -55.69 13.53
C GLY A 96 -15.28 -55.59 14.49
N ASN A 97 -15.46 -54.90 15.62
CA ASN A 97 -14.85 -55.02 16.97
C ASN A 97 -13.64 -55.96 17.32
N SER A 98 -12.94 -55.51 18.38
CA SER A 98 -12.46 -56.22 19.58
C SER A 98 -11.12 -57.00 19.64
N GLU A 99 -10.24 -56.46 20.50
CA GLU A 99 -9.52 -57.10 21.63
C GLU A 99 -8.22 -57.96 21.46
N ASN A 100 -7.17 -57.47 22.14
CA ASN A 100 -6.27 -58.15 23.09
C ASN A 100 -5.70 -59.56 22.76
N ASN A 101 -4.40 -59.65 22.45
CA ASN A 101 -3.34 -59.89 23.47
C ASN A 101 -1.92 -60.11 22.89
N ASN A 102 -0.90 -59.79 23.71
CA ASN A 102 0.40 -60.47 23.93
C ASN A 102 0.89 -61.52 22.88
N SER A 103 2.16 -61.55 22.41
CA SER A 103 3.40 -61.04 23.01
C SER A 103 4.66 -61.32 22.15
N GLN A 104 5.83 -60.91 22.65
CA GLN A 104 7.21 -61.26 22.26
C GLN A 104 7.74 -60.67 20.93
N THR A 105 8.53 -59.59 20.96
CA THR A 105 9.98 -59.48 21.31
C THR A 105 10.90 -59.67 20.11
N THR A 106 11.47 -58.56 19.62
CA THR A 106 12.84 -58.54 19.07
C THR A 106 13.45 -57.18 19.44
N GLN A 107 14.66 -57.18 19.99
CA GLN A 107 15.33 -55.97 20.46
C GLN A 107 16.24 -55.38 19.37
N GLN A 108 16.14 -54.07 19.12
CA GLN A 108 17.28 -53.27 18.67
C GLN A 108 17.29 -51.94 19.42
N THR A 109 18.47 -51.52 19.85
CA THR A 109 18.69 -50.39 20.77
C THR A 109 19.27 -49.18 20.06
N THR A 110 18.65 -48.02 20.25
CA THR A 110 19.23 -46.71 19.96
C THR A 110 19.04 -45.79 21.14
N THR A 111 20.14 -45.24 21.65
CA THR A 111 20.17 -44.50 22.93
C THR A 111 19.80 -43.04 22.72
N SER A 112 18.71 -42.58 23.34
CA SER A 112 18.39 -41.15 23.43
C SER A 112 19.00 -40.51 24.68
N TYR A 113 19.59 -39.33 24.53
CA TYR A 113 20.12 -38.55 25.66
C TYR A 113 18.97 -37.86 26.41
N GLN A 114 19.00 -37.95 27.74
CA GLN A 114 18.08 -37.23 28.62
C GLN A 114 18.57 -35.79 28.84
N MET A 115 17.71 -34.80 28.62
CA MET A 115 17.82 -33.52 29.32
C MET A 115 16.89 -33.50 30.53
N ALA A 116 17.39 -33.03 31.67
CA ALA A 116 16.66 -33.02 32.93
C ALA A 116 15.73 -31.80 33.01
N GLY A 117 14.42 -32.01 32.97
CA GLY A 117 13.43 -30.98 33.23
C GLY A 117 13.36 -30.64 34.72
N VAL A 118 13.63 -29.38 35.09
CA VAL A 118 13.43 -28.89 36.46
C VAL A 118 11.95 -28.67 36.71
N LEU A 119 11.36 -29.44 37.61
CA LEU A 119 9.97 -29.29 38.05
C LEU A 119 9.82 -28.03 38.91
N GLN A 120 9.15 -27.01 38.38
CA GLN A 120 8.56 -25.94 39.19
C GLN A 120 7.04 -26.16 39.30
N HIS A 121 6.52 -26.14 40.54
CA HIS A 121 5.07 -26.16 40.78
C HIS A 121 4.41 -24.88 40.29
N GLN A 122 3.51 -24.97 39.33
CA GLN A 122 2.55 -23.90 39.04
C GLN A 122 1.43 -23.93 40.07
N THR A 123 1.45 -23.02 41.04
CA THR A 123 0.28 -22.71 41.87
C THR A 123 -0.76 -22.00 41.00
N SER A 124 -1.97 -22.55 40.91
CA SER A 124 -3.02 -22.06 40.02
C SER A 124 -3.66 -20.76 40.52
N THR A 125 -3.23 -19.62 39.98
CA THR A 125 -3.99 -18.37 39.99
C THR A 125 -4.62 -18.15 38.61
N SER A 126 -5.93 -17.96 38.58
CA SER A 126 -6.70 -17.85 37.33
C SER A 126 -6.64 -16.43 36.74
N SER A 127 -5.48 -16.04 36.22
CA SER A 127 -5.41 -14.91 35.29
C SER A 127 -5.95 -15.37 33.93
N THR A 128 -6.90 -14.62 33.38
CA THR A 128 -7.30 -14.76 31.98
C THR A 128 -6.14 -14.28 31.11
N LYS A 129 -5.27 -15.21 30.67
CA LYS A 129 -4.21 -14.89 29.70
C LYS A 129 -4.84 -14.23 28.47
N THR A 130 -4.36 -13.04 28.12
CA THR A 130 -4.58 -12.47 26.80
C THR A 130 -4.09 -13.44 25.73
N PRO A 131 -4.76 -13.54 24.57
CA PRO A 131 -4.27 -14.36 23.47
C PRO A 131 -2.90 -13.83 23.02
N GLU A 132 -1.91 -14.71 23.02
CA GLU A 132 -0.53 -14.41 22.65
C GLU A 132 -0.45 -14.19 21.14
N ILE A 133 0.11 -13.05 20.72
CA ILE A 133 0.18 -12.68 19.30
C ILE A 133 1.32 -13.49 18.65
N ASP A 134 1.04 -14.09 17.49
CA ASP A 134 2.06 -14.77 16.70
C ASP A 134 3.02 -13.77 16.04
N GLU A 135 4.05 -13.36 16.76
CA GLU A 135 5.06 -12.41 16.29
C GLU A 135 5.78 -12.89 15.01
N SER A 136 5.79 -14.20 14.73
CA SER A 136 6.41 -14.76 13.51
C SER A 136 5.51 -14.65 12.27
N LEU A 137 4.19 -14.50 12.43
CA LEU A 137 3.26 -14.15 11.36
C LEU A 137 3.12 -12.63 11.22
N TYR A 138 2.85 -11.93 12.32
CA TYR A 138 2.53 -10.51 12.34
C TYR A 138 3.75 -9.57 12.41
N SER A 139 4.99 -10.10 12.40
CA SER A 139 6.25 -9.36 12.56
C SER A 139 6.26 -7.96 11.93
N ARG A 140 5.92 -7.84 10.64
CA ARG A 140 5.98 -6.56 9.93
C ARG A 140 4.81 -5.63 10.25
N GLN A 141 3.63 -6.16 10.54
CA GLN A 141 2.47 -5.37 11.00
C GLN A 141 2.65 -4.89 12.45
N LEU A 142 3.34 -5.65 13.30
CA LEU A 142 3.65 -5.27 14.68
C LEU A 142 4.50 -3.99 14.77
N TYR A 143 5.44 -3.77 13.85
CA TYR A 143 6.20 -2.52 13.76
C TYR A 143 5.36 -1.31 13.32
N VAL A 144 4.17 -1.53 12.74
CA VAL A 144 3.25 -0.48 12.29
C VAL A 144 2.18 -0.21 13.35
N MET A 145 1.61 -1.27 13.94
CA MET A 145 0.48 -1.19 14.86
C MET A 145 0.90 -1.10 16.34
N GLY A 146 1.99 -1.75 16.75
CA GLY A 146 2.29 -2.01 18.17
C GLY A 146 1.51 -3.22 18.72
N LYS A 147 1.91 -3.73 19.89
CA LYS A 147 1.32 -4.96 20.47
C LYS A 147 -0.08 -4.70 21.03
N GLU A 148 -0.29 -3.51 21.57
CA GLU A 148 -1.51 -3.03 22.21
C GLU A 148 -2.66 -2.97 21.20
N ALA A 149 -2.41 -2.31 20.06
CA ALA A 149 -3.35 -2.22 18.94
C ALA A 149 -3.63 -3.60 18.32
N MET A 150 -2.61 -4.48 18.22
CA MET A 150 -2.83 -5.85 17.76
C MET A 150 -3.67 -6.68 18.73
N HIS A 151 -3.53 -6.51 20.05
CA HIS A 151 -4.40 -7.15 21.04
C HIS A 151 -5.85 -6.63 20.97
N GLN A 152 -6.04 -5.33 20.74
CA GLN A 152 -7.37 -4.75 20.51
C GLN A 152 -8.02 -5.30 19.24
N LEU A 153 -7.30 -5.34 18.12
CA LEU A 153 -7.75 -5.90 16.85
C LEU A 153 -8.09 -7.41 16.98
N ALA A 154 -7.22 -8.19 17.63
CA ALA A 154 -7.46 -9.60 17.96
C ALA A 154 -8.60 -9.83 18.97
N SER A 155 -9.23 -8.77 19.50
CA SER A 155 -10.46 -8.82 20.29
C SER A 155 -11.74 -8.52 19.49
N ALA A 156 -11.61 -7.91 18.30
CA ALA A 156 -12.70 -7.24 17.59
C ALA A 156 -13.50 -8.15 16.64
N HIS A 157 -14.83 -8.01 16.69
CA HIS A 157 -15.78 -8.65 15.80
C HIS A 157 -16.21 -7.68 14.69
N VAL A 158 -15.95 -8.01 13.42
CA VAL A 158 -16.27 -7.16 12.27
C VAL A 158 -17.37 -7.80 11.42
N LEU A 159 -18.35 -6.99 10.98
CA LEU A 159 -19.35 -7.36 9.97
C LEU A 159 -19.08 -6.57 8.70
N ILE A 160 -19.11 -7.24 7.54
CA ILE A 160 -18.93 -6.62 6.21
C ILE A 160 -20.11 -7.03 5.33
N SER A 161 -20.88 -6.06 4.85
CA SER A 161 -22.07 -6.30 4.02
C SER A 161 -21.87 -5.88 2.57
N GLY A 162 -22.28 -6.75 1.64
CA GLY A 162 -21.97 -6.72 0.21
C GLY A 162 -20.65 -7.44 -0.07
N MET A 163 -20.65 -8.45 -0.95
CA MET A 163 -19.50 -9.33 -1.24
C MET A 163 -19.11 -9.37 -2.72
N ARG A 164 -19.17 -8.18 -3.36
CA ARG A 164 -18.48 -7.87 -4.62
C ARG A 164 -16.99 -7.56 -4.37
N GLY A 165 -16.29 -7.08 -5.41
CA GLY A 165 -14.87 -6.68 -5.34
C GLY A 165 -14.52 -5.81 -4.14
N LEU A 166 -15.34 -4.80 -3.81
CA LEU A 166 -15.09 -3.94 -2.64
C LEU A 166 -15.10 -4.72 -1.33
N GLY A 167 -16.18 -5.46 -1.08
CA GLY A 167 -16.38 -6.20 0.16
C GLY A 167 -15.38 -7.33 0.36
N VAL A 168 -14.99 -8.04 -0.71
CA VAL A 168 -13.94 -9.08 -0.62
C VAL A 168 -12.56 -8.47 -0.36
N GLU A 169 -12.27 -7.30 -0.92
CA GLU A 169 -10.99 -6.61 -0.68
C GLU A 169 -10.89 -6.12 0.76
N ILE A 170 -11.95 -5.50 1.29
CA ILE A 170 -12.00 -5.10 2.70
C ILE A 170 -11.88 -6.34 3.60
N ALA A 171 -12.61 -7.41 3.28
CA ALA A 171 -12.56 -8.66 4.05
C ALA A 171 -11.17 -9.31 4.03
N LYS A 172 -10.50 -9.38 2.87
CA LYS A 172 -9.11 -9.87 2.76
C LYS A 172 -8.21 -9.14 3.74
N ASN A 173 -8.22 -7.81 3.69
CA ASN A 173 -7.29 -6.97 4.45
C ASN A 173 -7.57 -7.04 5.97
N ILE A 174 -8.84 -7.11 6.39
CA ILE A 174 -9.22 -7.27 7.81
C ILE A 174 -8.91 -8.69 8.35
N VAL A 175 -9.08 -9.73 7.53
CA VAL A 175 -8.71 -11.11 7.91
C VAL A 175 -7.19 -11.26 8.01
N LEU A 176 -6.43 -10.74 7.06
CA LEU A 176 -4.96 -10.72 7.12
C LEU A 176 -4.43 -9.88 8.30
N GLY A 177 -5.11 -8.78 8.61
CA GLY A 177 -4.81 -7.91 9.74
C GLY A 177 -5.00 -8.56 11.12
N GLY A 178 -5.74 -9.67 11.22
CA GLY A 178 -5.88 -10.44 12.46
C GLY A 178 -7.05 -10.03 13.37
N ALA A 179 -8.17 -9.56 12.81
CA ALA A 179 -9.40 -9.36 13.57
C ALA A 179 -9.91 -10.69 14.19
N LYS A 180 -10.52 -10.67 15.37
CA LYS A 180 -10.98 -11.90 16.07
C LYS A 180 -11.96 -12.74 15.23
N SER A 181 -12.90 -12.09 14.55
CA SER A 181 -13.82 -12.75 13.63
C SER A 181 -14.33 -11.76 12.58
N VAL A 182 -14.47 -12.24 11.35
CA VAL A 182 -15.07 -11.48 10.25
C VAL A 182 -16.32 -12.20 9.78
N ILE A 183 -17.48 -11.53 9.88
CA ILE A 183 -18.74 -12.01 9.32
C ILE A 183 -18.90 -11.33 7.95
N VAL A 184 -19.00 -12.13 6.89
CA VAL A 184 -19.32 -11.66 5.54
C VAL A 184 -20.80 -11.84 5.25
N HIS A 185 -21.47 -10.77 4.83
CA HIS A 185 -22.90 -10.75 4.55
C HIS A 185 -23.19 -10.35 3.10
N ASP A 186 -23.98 -11.15 2.39
CA ASP A 186 -24.59 -10.78 1.11
C ASP A 186 -25.79 -11.72 0.86
N SER A 187 -26.95 -11.15 0.50
CA SER A 187 -28.15 -11.92 0.13
C SER A 187 -28.24 -12.22 -1.37
N GLY A 188 -27.38 -11.59 -2.18
CA GLY A 188 -27.31 -11.74 -3.63
C GLY A 188 -26.44 -12.90 -4.09
N ASN A 189 -26.68 -13.30 -5.34
CA ASN A 189 -25.93 -14.35 -6.02
C ASN A 189 -24.85 -13.76 -6.94
N VAL A 190 -23.82 -14.58 -7.20
CA VAL A 190 -22.74 -14.30 -8.16
C VAL A 190 -23.32 -14.15 -9.56
N ASP A 191 -22.92 -13.09 -10.24
CA ASP A 191 -23.31 -12.68 -11.59
C ASP A 191 -22.05 -12.33 -12.40
N TYR A 192 -22.09 -12.42 -13.74
CA TYR A 192 -20.93 -12.16 -14.63
C TYR A 192 -20.23 -10.82 -14.34
N LYS A 193 -21.01 -9.78 -14.02
CA LYS A 193 -20.49 -8.45 -13.65
C LYS A 193 -19.59 -8.45 -12.41
N ASP A 194 -19.78 -9.38 -11.48
CA ASP A 194 -18.99 -9.42 -10.25
C ASP A 194 -17.55 -9.96 -10.51
N LEU A 195 -17.35 -10.75 -11.59
CA LEU A 195 -16.07 -11.41 -11.92
C LEU A 195 -14.99 -10.45 -12.48
N SER A 196 -15.34 -9.17 -12.69
CA SER A 196 -14.42 -8.11 -13.13
C SER A 196 -13.54 -7.57 -12.00
N SER A 197 -13.88 -7.89 -10.75
CA SER A 197 -13.11 -7.45 -9.58
C SER A 197 -13.12 -8.43 -8.40
N GLN A 198 -14.10 -9.35 -8.30
CA GLN A 198 -14.15 -10.36 -7.26
C GLN A 198 -13.31 -11.59 -7.64
N TYR A 199 -12.05 -11.59 -7.17
CA TYR A 199 -11.00 -12.56 -7.51
C TYR A 199 -11.17 -13.97 -6.91
N TYR A 200 -12.17 -14.19 -6.06
CA TYR A 200 -12.57 -15.53 -5.59
C TYR A 200 -13.78 -16.11 -6.36
N PHE A 201 -14.32 -15.41 -7.36
CA PHE A 201 -15.42 -15.92 -8.18
C PHE A 201 -14.92 -16.43 -9.55
N THR A 202 -15.33 -17.65 -9.89
CA THR A 202 -15.19 -18.23 -11.23
C THR A 202 -16.54 -18.30 -11.91
N GLU A 203 -16.56 -18.55 -13.23
CA GLU A 203 -17.82 -18.74 -13.98
C GLU A 203 -18.65 -19.93 -13.43
N SER A 204 -18.02 -20.91 -12.78
CA SER A 204 -18.72 -22.03 -12.12
C SER A 204 -19.50 -21.63 -10.85
N ASN A 205 -19.23 -20.45 -10.30
CA ASN A 205 -19.90 -19.94 -9.10
C ASN A 205 -21.18 -19.14 -9.40
N ILE A 206 -21.46 -18.84 -10.67
CA ILE A 206 -22.61 -18.02 -11.08
C ILE A 206 -23.92 -18.65 -10.57
N GLY A 207 -24.77 -17.83 -9.95
CA GLY A 207 -26.01 -18.28 -9.30
C GLY A 207 -25.85 -18.80 -7.86
N GLN A 208 -24.63 -19.04 -7.36
CA GLN A 208 -24.37 -19.33 -5.94
C GLN A 208 -24.37 -18.03 -5.11
N ASN A 209 -24.58 -18.12 -3.79
CA ASN A 209 -24.55 -16.94 -2.91
C ASN A 209 -23.13 -16.35 -2.78
N ARG A 210 -23.00 -15.02 -2.90
CA ARG A 210 -21.67 -14.35 -2.86
C ARG A 210 -20.90 -14.56 -1.57
N ALA A 211 -21.56 -14.41 -0.43
CA ALA A 211 -20.92 -14.51 0.89
C ALA A 211 -20.48 -15.94 1.20
N GLU A 212 -21.29 -16.95 0.84
CA GLU A 212 -20.92 -18.37 0.97
C GLU A 212 -19.66 -18.72 0.15
N VAL A 213 -19.58 -18.24 -1.10
CA VAL A 213 -18.41 -18.50 -1.97
C VAL A 213 -17.18 -17.75 -1.47
N ALA A 214 -17.30 -16.45 -1.16
CA ALA A 214 -16.18 -15.64 -0.67
C ALA A 214 -15.61 -16.18 0.66
N ASN A 215 -16.46 -16.63 1.57
CA ASN A 215 -16.08 -17.18 2.88
C ASN A 215 -15.12 -18.36 2.77
N LYS A 216 -15.31 -19.25 1.78
CA LYS A 216 -14.46 -20.43 1.59
C LYS A 216 -12.99 -20.00 1.47
N HIS A 217 -12.69 -19.10 0.55
CA HIS A 217 -11.34 -18.59 0.32
C HIS A 217 -10.84 -17.62 1.40
N LEU A 218 -11.70 -16.77 1.95
CA LEU A 218 -11.34 -15.86 3.05
C LEU A 218 -10.91 -16.64 4.31
N SER A 219 -11.55 -17.78 4.61
CA SER A 219 -11.22 -18.60 5.78
C SER A 219 -9.82 -19.24 5.72
N GLU A 220 -9.22 -19.36 4.53
CA GLU A 220 -7.87 -19.90 4.34
C GLU A 220 -6.75 -18.88 4.61
N LEU A 221 -7.07 -17.58 4.61
CA LEU A 221 -6.07 -16.50 4.67
C LEU A 221 -5.36 -16.43 6.02
N ASN A 222 -6.09 -16.66 7.11
CA ASN A 222 -5.56 -16.50 8.46
C ASN A 222 -6.26 -17.40 9.48
N ASN A 223 -5.57 -18.47 9.90
CA ASN A 223 -6.06 -19.46 10.86
C ASN A 223 -6.41 -18.88 12.26
N TYR A 224 -5.99 -17.65 12.57
CA TYR A 224 -6.32 -16.96 13.82
C TYR A 224 -7.67 -16.20 13.76
N VAL A 225 -8.26 -16.03 12.58
CA VAL A 225 -9.50 -15.27 12.37
C VAL A 225 -10.66 -16.20 12.10
N ASN A 226 -11.70 -16.15 12.94
CA ASN A 226 -12.93 -16.89 12.67
C ASN A 226 -13.75 -16.19 11.58
N VAL A 227 -13.60 -16.61 10.33
CA VAL A 227 -14.42 -16.14 9.20
C VAL A 227 -15.72 -16.96 9.12
N SER A 228 -16.86 -16.28 8.97
CA SER A 228 -18.17 -16.92 8.74
C SER A 228 -19.05 -16.11 7.79
N PHE A 229 -20.00 -16.75 7.11
CA PHE A 229 -20.93 -16.09 6.20
C PHE A 229 -22.35 -16.00 6.76
N TYR A 230 -23.12 -15.03 6.25
CA TYR A 230 -24.54 -14.87 6.50
C TYR A 230 -25.27 -14.35 5.26
N SER A 231 -26.46 -14.87 4.98
CA SER A 231 -27.30 -14.50 3.82
C SER A 231 -28.74 -14.13 4.20
N GLY A 232 -29.05 -14.06 5.50
CA GLY A 232 -30.34 -13.61 6.02
C GLY A 232 -30.36 -12.10 6.29
N ILE A 233 -31.44 -11.62 6.90
CA ILE A 233 -31.61 -10.20 7.24
C ILE A 233 -30.71 -9.84 8.43
N VAL A 234 -29.79 -8.90 8.24
CA VAL A 234 -29.06 -8.27 9.35
C VAL A 234 -30.00 -7.31 10.09
N ASP A 235 -30.37 -7.68 11.30
CA ASP A 235 -31.22 -6.88 12.19
C ASP A 235 -30.49 -6.52 13.51
N GLU A 236 -31.17 -5.76 14.35
CA GLU A 236 -30.70 -5.35 15.68
C GLU A 236 -30.33 -6.57 16.55
N THR A 237 -31.15 -7.62 16.49
CA THR A 237 -30.92 -8.90 17.17
C THR A 237 -29.63 -9.57 16.71
N PHE A 238 -29.36 -9.58 15.40
CA PHE A 238 -28.15 -10.14 14.81
C PHE A 238 -26.90 -9.37 15.23
N LEU A 239 -26.93 -8.03 15.19
CA LEU A 239 -25.79 -7.19 15.58
C LEU A 239 -25.42 -7.40 17.06
N GLN A 240 -26.42 -7.38 17.94
CA GLN A 240 -26.22 -7.61 19.38
C GLN A 240 -25.74 -9.04 19.68
N LYS A 241 -26.37 -10.07 19.07
CA LYS A 241 -26.00 -11.48 19.26
C LYS A 241 -24.56 -11.77 18.86
N ASN A 242 -24.10 -11.20 17.75
CA ASN A 242 -22.74 -11.39 17.23
C ASN A 242 -21.71 -10.39 17.81
N LYS A 243 -22.14 -9.45 18.67
CA LYS A 243 -21.29 -8.44 19.33
C LYS A 243 -20.45 -7.61 18.37
N VAL A 244 -21.04 -7.19 17.26
CA VAL A 244 -20.37 -6.46 16.18
C VAL A 244 -19.76 -5.15 16.72
N ASN A 245 -18.44 -5.01 16.60
CA ASN A 245 -17.69 -3.79 16.97
C ASN A 245 -17.64 -2.80 15.80
N VAL A 246 -17.43 -3.30 14.58
CA VAL A 246 -17.38 -2.51 13.34
C VAL A 246 -18.35 -3.11 12.33
N PHE A 247 -19.20 -2.26 11.76
CA PHE A 247 -20.06 -2.61 10.63
C PHE A 247 -19.58 -1.83 9.39
N VAL A 248 -18.95 -2.54 8.46
CA VAL A 248 -18.68 -2.06 7.11
C VAL A 248 -19.86 -2.38 6.19
N LEU A 249 -20.40 -1.36 5.53
CA LEU A 249 -21.48 -1.47 4.55
C LEU A 249 -20.94 -1.09 3.16
N THR A 250 -21.25 -1.90 2.15
CA THR A 250 -20.87 -1.65 0.76
C THR A 250 -22.05 -1.84 -0.19
N ASP A 251 -22.10 -1.04 -1.26
CA ASP A 251 -23.06 -1.15 -2.37
C ASP A 251 -24.55 -1.08 -1.97
N ALA A 252 -24.84 -0.57 -0.77
CA ALA A 252 -26.19 -0.37 -0.25
C ALA A 252 -26.85 0.89 -0.84
N ASN A 253 -28.19 0.92 -0.87
CA ASN A 253 -28.93 2.14 -1.20
C ASN A 253 -28.90 3.14 -0.03
N MET A 254 -29.14 4.42 -0.31
CA MET A 254 -29.05 5.49 0.70
C MET A 254 -30.02 5.33 1.90
N ASP A 255 -31.18 4.67 1.74
CA ASP A 255 -32.12 4.48 2.85
C ASP A 255 -31.59 3.46 3.87
N ASP A 256 -30.98 2.37 3.38
CA ASP A 256 -30.28 1.41 4.23
C ASP A 256 -28.99 2.02 4.82
N GLN A 257 -28.25 2.84 4.07
CA GLN A 257 -27.08 3.56 4.61
C GLN A 257 -27.46 4.48 5.78
N ILE A 258 -28.54 5.27 5.64
CA ILE A 258 -29.09 6.11 6.71
C ILE A 258 -29.55 5.27 7.90
N LYS A 259 -30.39 4.27 7.66
CA LYS A 259 -30.97 3.44 8.71
C LYS A 259 -29.90 2.70 9.52
N ILE A 260 -28.90 2.13 8.84
CA ILE A 260 -27.82 1.35 9.48
C ILE A 260 -26.82 2.29 10.16
N GLY A 261 -26.40 3.37 9.50
CA GLY A 261 -25.44 4.33 10.06
C GLY A 261 -25.96 4.99 11.33
N ASP A 262 -27.16 5.57 11.29
CA ASP A 262 -27.76 6.23 12.45
C ASP A 262 -28.04 5.24 13.60
N TYR A 263 -28.38 3.98 13.30
CA TYR A 263 -28.49 2.92 14.32
C TYR A 263 -27.14 2.61 14.96
N CYS A 264 -26.08 2.46 14.15
CA CYS A 264 -24.74 2.16 14.65
C CYS A 264 -24.21 3.28 15.56
N HIS A 265 -24.38 4.54 15.15
CA HIS A 265 -24.06 5.72 15.97
C HIS A 265 -24.73 5.67 17.35
N GLN A 266 -26.04 5.39 17.38
CA GLN A 266 -26.83 5.35 18.62
C GLN A 266 -26.42 4.20 19.56
N HIS A 267 -25.86 3.11 19.04
CA HIS A 267 -25.47 1.93 19.80
C HIS A 267 -23.95 1.77 20.00
N GLY A 268 -23.16 2.77 19.58
CA GLY A 268 -21.69 2.77 19.71
C GLY A 268 -20.95 1.78 18.80
N ILE A 269 -21.64 1.20 17.81
CA ILE A 269 -21.03 0.36 16.78
C ILE A 269 -20.31 1.29 15.79
N LYS A 270 -19.05 1.01 15.49
CA LYS A 270 -18.28 1.83 14.54
C LYS A 270 -18.77 1.56 13.13
N PHE A 271 -19.18 2.58 12.39
CA PHE A 271 -19.77 2.46 11.07
C PHE A 271 -18.81 2.94 9.98
N ILE A 272 -18.71 2.15 8.90
CA ILE A 272 -17.99 2.52 7.68
C ILE A 272 -18.90 2.22 6.50
N ASN A 273 -19.12 3.20 5.62
CA ASN A 273 -19.85 3.02 4.37
C ASN A 273 -18.89 3.28 3.21
N ALA A 274 -18.59 2.26 2.41
CA ALA A 274 -17.65 2.33 1.31
C ALA A 274 -18.33 1.94 -0.01
N ASN A 275 -18.18 2.77 -1.05
CA ASN A 275 -18.82 2.57 -2.34
C ASN A 275 -17.86 2.88 -3.50
N THR A 276 -18.02 2.17 -4.61
CA THR A 276 -17.25 2.36 -5.86
C THR A 276 -18.17 2.36 -7.07
N LYS A 277 -17.97 3.27 -8.02
CA LYS A 277 -18.82 3.43 -9.21
C LYS A 277 -17.94 3.80 -10.41
N GLY A 278 -17.61 2.81 -11.25
CA GLY A 278 -16.64 3.00 -12.34
C GLY A 278 -15.26 3.43 -11.79
N LEU A 279 -14.79 4.62 -12.19
CA LEU A 279 -13.53 5.23 -11.74
C LEU A 279 -13.64 6.04 -10.44
N PHE A 280 -14.84 6.09 -9.83
CA PHE A 280 -15.12 6.89 -8.63
C PHE A 280 -15.22 6.03 -7.37
N GLY A 281 -14.79 6.58 -6.24
CA GLY A 281 -14.84 5.97 -4.92
C GLY A 281 -15.37 6.93 -3.84
N GLN A 282 -15.99 6.36 -2.82
CA GLN A 282 -16.48 7.05 -1.62
C GLN A 282 -16.20 6.18 -0.40
N ILE A 283 -15.73 6.80 0.68
CA ILE A 283 -15.72 6.23 2.03
C ILE A 283 -16.38 7.24 2.97
N PHE A 284 -17.17 6.76 3.92
CA PHE A 284 -17.66 7.51 5.07
C PHE A 284 -17.34 6.72 6.35
N CYS A 285 -16.89 7.42 7.39
CA CYS A 285 -16.65 6.84 8.72
C CYS A 285 -17.46 7.60 9.78
N ASP A 286 -18.09 6.86 10.68
CA ASP A 286 -18.69 7.37 11.93
C ASP A 286 -18.29 6.44 13.08
N PHE A 287 -17.36 6.90 13.91
CA PHE A 287 -16.86 6.14 15.05
C PHE A 287 -17.53 6.56 16.37
N GLY A 288 -18.67 7.25 16.31
CA GLY A 288 -19.44 7.74 17.44
C GLY A 288 -18.96 9.10 17.95
N ARG A 289 -19.69 9.62 18.94
CA ARG A 289 -19.54 11.01 19.42
C ARG A 289 -18.21 11.31 20.09
N ASP A 290 -17.63 10.35 20.80
CA ASP A 290 -16.42 10.55 21.59
C ASP A 290 -15.45 9.41 21.27
N PHE A 291 -14.71 9.54 20.17
CA PHE A 291 -13.74 8.55 19.71
C PHE A 291 -12.32 8.96 20.10
N GLU A 292 -11.70 8.20 21.02
CA GLU A 292 -10.32 8.44 21.47
C GLU A 292 -9.29 7.94 20.44
N VAL A 293 -8.48 8.86 19.91
CA VAL A 293 -7.31 8.59 19.08
C VAL A 293 -6.07 8.73 19.95
N ILE A 294 -5.47 7.60 20.31
CA ILE A 294 -4.31 7.48 21.21
C ILE A 294 -3.02 7.99 20.53
N ASP A 295 -2.94 7.86 19.22
CA ASP A 295 -1.78 8.23 18.39
C ASP A 295 -2.28 8.73 17.03
N THR A 296 -2.15 10.04 16.77
CA THR A 296 -2.76 10.70 15.61
C THR A 296 -1.97 10.49 14.31
N ASN A 297 -0.64 10.50 14.36
CA ASN A 297 0.22 10.47 13.16
C ASN A 297 0.98 9.16 12.93
N GLY A 298 1.10 8.27 13.93
CA GLY A 298 1.76 6.97 13.78
C GLY A 298 3.28 6.95 13.94
N GLU A 299 3.95 8.10 13.96
CA GLU A 299 5.40 8.19 14.10
C GLU A 299 5.89 7.77 15.50
N HIS A 300 7.18 7.52 15.67
CA HIS A 300 7.76 7.32 17.00
C HIS A 300 7.89 8.66 17.74
N PRO A 301 7.57 8.74 19.06
CA PRO A 301 7.73 9.97 19.84
C PRO A 301 9.17 10.48 19.80
N LEU A 302 9.36 11.72 19.37
CA LEU A 302 10.68 12.29 19.15
C LEU A 302 11.45 12.39 20.49
N THR A 303 12.72 11.97 20.50
CA THR A 303 13.61 12.08 21.66
C THR A 303 14.89 12.80 21.25
N GLN A 304 15.33 13.77 22.07
CA GLN A 304 16.43 14.67 21.77
C GLN A 304 17.27 14.99 23.02
N ILE A 305 18.49 15.46 22.81
CA ILE A 305 19.42 15.85 23.89
C ILE A 305 19.28 17.34 24.22
N VAL A 306 19.15 17.65 25.51
CA VAL A 306 19.13 19.02 26.02
C VAL A 306 20.55 19.54 26.22
N THR A 307 20.83 20.78 25.78
CA THR A 307 22.12 21.44 25.99
C THR A 307 22.08 22.48 27.11
N GLU A 308 20.97 23.23 27.23
CA GLU A 308 20.73 24.21 28.30
C GLU A 308 19.23 24.38 28.57
N ILE A 309 18.85 24.74 29.80
CA ILE A 309 17.50 25.24 30.12
C ILE A 309 17.65 26.56 30.87
N SER A 310 17.11 27.65 30.32
CA SER A 310 17.17 28.97 30.96
C SER A 310 16.23 29.07 32.16
N HIS A 311 16.57 29.95 33.12
CA HIS A 311 15.84 30.14 34.38
C HIS A 311 15.03 31.46 34.31
N ASP A 312 14.01 31.46 33.48
CA ASP A 312 13.22 32.63 33.06
C ASP A 312 11.70 32.40 33.15
N GLU A 313 10.92 33.49 33.02
CA GLU A 313 9.45 33.47 32.97
C GLU A 313 8.90 32.69 31.76
N ALA A 314 9.69 32.61 30.70
CA ALA A 314 9.53 31.67 29.60
C ALA A 314 10.85 30.93 29.43
N GLY A 315 11.09 29.92 30.28
CA GLY A 315 12.30 29.11 30.28
C GLY A 315 12.54 28.50 28.90
N VAL A 316 13.66 28.87 28.30
CA VAL A 316 14.04 28.44 26.95
C VAL A 316 14.88 27.18 27.07
N VAL A 317 14.44 26.12 26.42
CA VAL A 317 15.20 24.88 26.27
C VAL A 317 16.03 24.99 24.99
N PHE A 318 17.34 24.86 25.15
CA PHE A 318 18.29 24.77 24.06
C PHE A 318 18.69 23.32 23.82
N MET A 319 19.01 23.03 22.57
CA MET A 319 19.23 21.67 22.07
C MET A 319 20.55 21.58 21.31
N SER A 320 20.92 20.40 20.83
CA SER A 320 22.12 20.27 19.98
C SER A 320 21.96 21.09 18.70
N THR A 321 22.97 21.89 18.35
CA THR A 321 22.98 22.71 17.12
C THR A 321 23.03 21.90 15.84
N ASP A 322 23.46 20.65 15.94
CA ASP A 322 23.78 19.80 14.79
C ASP A 322 22.54 19.17 14.15
N THR A 323 21.41 19.19 14.87
CA THR A 323 20.15 18.52 14.50
C THR A 323 18.95 19.34 14.91
N ARG A 324 17.98 19.52 14.00
CA ARG A 324 16.67 20.11 14.35
C ARG A 324 15.89 19.15 15.24
N HIS A 325 15.11 19.68 16.18
CA HIS A 325 14.41 18.84 17.17
C HIS A 325 13.17 18.11 16.65
N GLY A 326 12.50 18.66 15.63
CA GLY A 326 11.32 18.08 14.99
C GLY A 326 9.98 18.33 15.70
N PHE A 327 9.96 18.60 17.01
CA PHE A 327 8.73 18.96 17.74
C PHE A 327 7.93 20.12 17.12
N GLU A 328 6.61 20.06 17.24
CA GLU A 328 5.65 21.06 16.73
C GLU A 328 5.14 22.00 17.86
N ASP A 329 4.57 23.15 17.48
CA ASP A 329 4.04 24.11 18.45
C ASP A 329 2.79 23.57 19.16
N GLY A 330 2.79 23.63 20.49
CA GLY A 330 1.70 23.10 21.31
C GLY A 330 1.77 21.59 21.61
N SER A 331 2.78 20.86 21.14
CA SER A 331 3.08 19.50 21.60
C SER A 331 3.35 19.42 23.10
N TYR A 332 3.30 18.21 23.66
CA TYR A 332 3.73 17.94 25.03
C TYR A 332 5.08 17.21 25.03
N VAL A 333 5.93 17.50 26.02
CA VAL A 333 7.21 16.82 26.23
C VAL A 333 7.43 16.52 27.71
N THR A 334 8.30 15.56 28.01
CA THR A 334 8.81 15.25 29.36
C THR A 334 10.34 15.14 29.35
N PHE A 335 10.99 15.40 30.48
CA PHE A 335 12.44 15.41 30.63
C PHE A 335 12.93 14.24 31.48
N HIS A 336 14.12 13.75 31.19
CA HIS A 336 14.81 12.72 31.96
C HIS A 336 16.29 13.07 32.15
N GLY A 337 16.84 12.81 33.34
CA GLY A 337 18.28 12.93 33.62
C GLY A 337 18.87 14.35 33.67
N VAL A 338 18.04 15.40 33.70
CA VAL A 338 18.47 16.81 33.83
C VAL A 338 19.05 17.06 35.23
N LYS A 339 20.21 17.72 35.29
CA LYS A 339 20.94 18.05 36.54
C LYS A 339 20.80 19.52 36.91
N GLY A 340 20.93 19.82 38.20
CA GLY A 340 20.72 21.15 38.77
C GLY A 340 19.23 21.52 38.85
N MET A 341 18.59 21.67 37.69
CA MET A 341 17.14 21.88 37.53
C MET A 341 16.40 20.54 37.59
N THR A 342 16.34 19.90 38.76
CA THR A 342 15.80 18.54 38.87
C THR A 342 14.28 18.47 38.75
N GLU A 343 13.58 19.59 38.91
CA GLU A 343 12.13 19.74 38.97
C GLU A 343 11.40 19.63 37.61
N VAL A 344 12.16 19.58 36.50
CA VAL A 344 11.61 19.28 35.16
C VAL A 344 11.56 17.79 34.84
N ASN A 345 12.32 16.94 35.57
CA ASN A 345 12.37 15.51 35.29
C ASN A 345 11.04 14.83 35.62
N GLU A 346 10.66 13.84 34.82
CA GLU A 346 9.41 13.06 34.94
C GLU A 346 8.13 13.93 34.90
N ARG A 347 8.24 15.20 34.44
CA ARG A 347 7.16 16.17 34.39
C ARG A 347 6.84 16.57 32.95
N GLU A 348 5.55 16.59 32.65
CA GLU A 348 5.03 17.02 31.36
C GLU A 348 4.95 18.55 31.25
N PHE A 349 5.36 19.09 30.10
CA PHE A 349 5.23 20.50 29.73
C PHE A 349 4.61 20.60 28.34
N LYS A 350 3.67 21.54 28.16
CA LYS A 350 3.22 21.97 26.83
C LYS A 350 4.23 22.97 26.28
N ILE A 351 4.72 22.76 25.06
CA ILE A 351 5.78 23.58 24.47
C ILE A 351 5.22 24.67 23.55
N SER A 352 6.01 25.72 23.33
CA SER A 352 5.89 26.57 22.14
C SER A 352 7.25 26.73 21.44
N VAL A 353 7.24 26.73 20.11
CA VAL A 353 8.41 26.52 19.23
C VAL A 353 8.74 27.79 18.43
N PRO A 354 9.60 28.70 18.96
CA PRO A 354 10.06 29.88 18.24
C PRO A 354 11.18 29.60 17.21
N SER A 355 11.88 28.47 17.28
CA SER A 355 12.92 28.10 16.30
C SER A 355 13.10 26.58 16.17
N PRO A 356 13.75 26.06 15.11
CA PRO A 356 14.01 24.61 14.95
C PRO A 356 15.01 23.99 15.94
N PHE A 357 15.58 24.78 16.85
CA PHE A 357 16.62 24.39 17.80
C PHE A 357 16.30 24.79 19.25
N THR A 358 15.17 25.49 19.49
CA THR A 358 14.77 25.98 20.81
C THR A 358 13.25 25.98 20.96
N PHE A 359 12.78 25.57 22.13
CA PHE A 359 11.38 25.66 22.53
C PHE A 359 11.25 26.21 23.95
N THR A 360 10.05 26.65 24.34
CA THR A 360 9.78 27.19 25.68
C THR A 360 8.84 26.29 26.47
N ILE A 361 9.02 26.24 27.81
CA ILE A 361 8.25 25.38 28.72
C ILE A 361 7.45 26.14 29.81
N GLY A 362 7.38 27.47 29.70
CA GLY A 362 6.75 28.35 30.69
C GLY A 362 7.70 28.77 31.83
N ASP A 363 7.14 29.16 32.98
CA ASP A 363 7.92 29.76 34.07
C ASP A 363 8.80 28.74 34.80
N THR A 364 10.10 28.96 34.74
CA THR A 364 11.15 28.12 35.34
C THR A 364 11.82 28.77 36.55
N ARG A 365 11.45 30.01 36.92
CA ARG A 365 12.07 30.80 38.00
C ARG A 365 11.87 30.25 39.42
N SER A 366 11.23 29.09 39.53
CA SER A 366 10.94 28.38 40.77
C SER A 366 11.67 27.04 40.89
N PHE A 367 12.51 26.70 39.90
CA PHE A 367 13.29 25.46 39.83
C PHE A 367 14.78 25.74 40.14
N GLY A 368 15.61 24.71 40.25
CA GLY A 368 17.06 24.85 40.33
C GLY A 368 17.68 25.44 39.04
N THR A 369 18.89 25.99 39.14
CA THR A 369 19.68 26.35 37.95
C THR A 369 20.14 25.08 37.24
N TYR A 370 20.03 25.04 35.90
CA TYR A 370 20.52 23.92 35.09
C TYR A 370 22.06 23.74 35.22
N GLU A 371 22.51 22.51 35.48
CA GLU A 371 23.94 22.16 35.62
C GLU A 371 24.51 21.33 34.46
N GLY A 372 23.66 20.64 33.69
CA GLY A 372 24.12 19.90 32.50
C GLY A 372 23.45 18.54 32.25
N GLY A 373 23.18 18.28 30.97
CA GLY A 373 22.70 17.01 30.45
C GLY A 373 21.20 16.79 30.63
N GLY A 374 20.76 15.62 30.16
CA GLY A 374 19.36 15.20 30.13
C GLY A 374 18.83 15.07 28.69
N THR A 375 17.72 14.36 28.57
CA THR A 375 16.98 14.18 27.32
C THR A 375 15.56 14.70 27.47
N VAL A 376 15.00 15.17 26.37
CA VAL A 376 13.59 15.52 26.25
C VAL A 376 12.92 14.57 25.26
N THR A 377 11.75 14.05 25.64
CA THR A 377 10.96 13.11 24.85
C THR A 377 9.53 13.63 24.68
N GLU A 378 9.01 13.56 23.47
CA GLU A 378 7.63 13.88 23.13
C GLU A 378 6.63 12.98 23.86
N VAL A 379 5.54 13.56 24.35
CA VAL A 379 4.43 12.84 24.98
C VAL A 379 3.19 13.00 24.12
N LYS A 380 2.86 11.96 23.36
CA LYS A 380 1.61 11.91 22.59
C LYS A 380 0.42 11.89 23.55
N LYS A 381 -0.49 12.86 23.39
CA LYS A 381 -1.74 12.95 24.13
C LYS A 381 -2.90 12.40 23.29
N PRO A 382 -3.81 11.60 23.86
CA PRO A 382 -5.00 11.19 23.14
C PRO A 382 -5.87 12.38 22.74
N GLU A 383 -6.39 12.35 21.51
CA GLU A 383 -7.34 13.33 20.98
C GLU A 383 -8.74 12.71 20.95
N ILE A 384 -9.77 13.46 21.36
CA ILE A 384 -11.17 13.02 21.20
C ILE A 384 -11.70 13.57 19.88
N VAL A 385 -11.97 12.67 18.95
CA VAL A 385 -12.56 12.98 17.65
C VAL A 385 -14.06 12.78 17.72
N HIS A 386 -14.82 13.81 17.34
CA HIS A 386 -16.27 13.80 17.32
C HIS A 386 -16.81 13.52 15.90
N PHE A 387 -17.66 12.51 15.76
CA PHE A 387 -18.35 12.18 14.50
C PHE A 387 -19.84 12.56 14.54
N LYS A 388 -20.38 12.99 13.39
CA LYS A 388 -21.81 13.21 13.19
C LYS A 388 -22.47 11.91 12.67
N PRO A 389 -23.76 11.66 12.96
CA PRO A 389 -24.53 10.57 12.34
C PRO A 389 -24.64 10.75 10.83
N PHE A 390 -24.70 9.66 10.07
CA PHE A 390 -24.73 9.70 8.60
C PHE A 390 -25.85 10.59 8.03
N SER A 391 -27.05 10.59 8.61
CA SER A 391 -28.15 11.45 8.14
C SER A 391 -27.98 12.95 8.44
N GLU A 392 -27.03 13.32 9.30
CA GLU A 392 -26.60 14.70 9.55
C GLU A 392 -25.44 15.07 8.62
N SER A 393 -24.43 14.19 8.50
CA SER A 393 -23.28 14.36 7.60
C SER A 393 -23.68 14.46 6.13
N LEU A 394 -24.79 13.83 5.70
CA LEU A 394 -25.34 13.99 4.34
C LEU A 394 -25.83 15.42 4.00
N LYS A 395 -25.95 16.31 4.99
CA LYS A 395 -26.42 17.69 4.83
C LYS A 395 -25.30 18.71 5.08
N ASP A 396 -24.48 18.44 6.11
CA ASP A 396 -23.32 19.24 6.54
C ASP A 396 -22.04 18.37 6.58
N PRO A 397 -21.50 17.98 5.40
CA PRO A 397 -20.41 17.02 5.26
C PRO A 397 -19.03 17.61 5.57
N GLU A 398 -18.27 16.95 6.46
CA GLU A 398 -16.81 17.13 6.52
C GLU A 398 -16.14 16.20 5.50
N MET A 399 -15.40 16.76 4.53
CA MET A 399 -14.77 16.03 3.43
C MET A 399 -13.25 16.15 3.45
N LEU A 400 -12.55 15.02 3.37
CA LEU A 400 -11.11 14.95 3.17
C LEU A 400 -10.77 15.10 1.67
N VAL A 401 -9.99 16.11 1.33
CA VAL A 401 -9.44 16.32 -0.03
C VAL A 401 -8.24 15.38 -0.22
N CYS A 402 -8.32 14.49 -1.22
CA CYS A 402 -7.21 13.59 -1.57
C CYS A 402 -6.29 14.15 -2.67
N ASP A 403 -6.82 15.05 -3.52
CA ASP A 403 -6.13 15.68 -4.64
C ASP A 403 -6.37 17.19 -4.60
N PHE A 404 -5.30 17.93 -4.28
CA PHE A 404 -5.34 19.40 -4.17
C PHE A 404 -5.48 20.12 -5.52
N SER A 405 -5.36 19.42 -6.66
CA SER A 405 -5.71 19.97 -7.98
C SER A 405 -7.22 19.92 -8.26
N LYS A 406 -7.97 19.08 -7.53
CA LYS A 406 -9.40 18.80 -7.72
C LYS A 406 -10.27 19.29 -6.55
N MET A 407 -9.96 20.43 -5.94
CA MET A 407 -10.57 20.87 -4.65
C MET A 407 -12.12 20.89 -4.61
N SER A 408 -12.81 21.15 -5.73
CA SER A 408 -14.29 21.14 -5.81
C SER A 408 -14.89 19.78 -6.22
N MET A 409 -14.08 18.78 -6.58
CA MET A 409 -14.55 17.43 -6.93
C MET A 409 -15.28 16.72 -5.78
N PRO A 410 -14.82 16.75 -4.50
CA PRO A 410 -15.51 16.09 -3.40
C PRO A 410 -16.99 16.51 -3.25
N ALA A 411 -17.29 17.81 -3.40
CA ALA A 411 -18.66 18.32 -3.33
C ALA A 411 -19.52 17.84 -4.50
N ASN A 412 -18.95 17.81 -5.72
CA ASN A 412 -19.62 17.28 -6.91
C ASN A 412 -19.91 15.77 -6.77
N LEU A 413 -18.96 14.98 -6.25
CA LEU A 413 -19.14 13.55 -6.03
C LEU A 413 -20.12 13.25 -4.89
N HIS A 414 -20.10 14.02 -3.81
CA HIS A 414 -21.09 13.91 -2.73
C HIS A 414 -22.52 14.03 -3.25
N LEU A 415 -22.80 15.05 -4.08
CA LEU A 415 -24.09 15.23 -4.73
C LEU A 415 -24.40 14.11 -5.72
N ALA A 416 -23.42 13.63 -6.50
CA ALA A 416 -23.60 12.55 -7.47
C ALA A 416 -23.95 11.19 -6.80
N TYR A 417 -23.29 10.84 -5.69
CA TYR A 417 -23.60 9.63 -4.92
C TYR A 417 -25.02 9.67 -4.31
N GLN A 418 -25.48 10.84 -3.84
CA GLN A 418 -26.87 11.03 -3.42
C GLN A 418 -27.84 10.90 -4.62
N ALA A 419 -27.56 11.62 -5.71
CA ALA A 419 -28.38 11.63 -6.92
C ALA A 419 -28.56 10.24 -7.54
N LEU A 420 -27.56 9.36 -7.45
CA LEU A 420 -27.66 7.97 -7.90
C LEU A 420 -28.79 7.21 -7.19
N SER A 421 -28.96 7.42 -5.89
CA SER A 421 -30.07 6.83 -5.12
C SER A 421 -31.43 7.45 -5.50
N TYR A 422 -31.48 8.76 -5.74
CA TYR A 422 -32.72 9.42 -6.21
C TYR A 422 -33.11 8.97 -7.63
N PHE A 423 -32.15 8.88 -8.55
CA PHE A 423 -32.35 8.37 -9.90
C PHE A 423 -32.87 6.93 -9.86
N GLN A 424 -32.26 6.05 -9.04
CA GLN A 424 -32.71 4.67 -8.88
C GLN A 424 -34.14 4.58 -8.34
N LYS A 425 -34.53 5.41 -7.36
CA LYS A 425 -35.92 5.48 -6.86
C LYS A 425 -36.92 6.01 -7.90
N GLN A 426 -36.50 6.97 -8.73
CA GLN A 426 -37.37 7.63 -9.71
C GLN A 426 -37.59 6.80 -10.99
N TYR A 427 -36.55 6.09 -11.46
CA TYR A 427 -36.57 5.36 -12.73
C TYR A 427 -36.51 3.82 -12.57
N ASN A 428 -36.36 3.31 -11.35
CA ASN A 428 -36.22 1.88 -11.04
C ASN A 428 -35.06 1.18 -11.79
N THR A 429 -34.03 1.95 -12.15
CA THR A 429 -32.78 1.52 -12.78
C THR A 429 -31.66 2.49 -12.40
N LEU A 430 -30.40 2.06 -12.50
CA LEU A 430 -29.27 2.98 -12.56
C LEU A 430 -29.20 3.62 -13.97
N PRO A 431 -28.50 4.76 -14.14
CA PRO A 431 -28.21 5.31 -15.47
C PRO A 431 -27.52 4.27 -16.36
N LYS A 432 -27.91 4.21 -17.64
CA LYS A 432 -27.30 3.26 -18.58
C LYS A 432 -25.87 3.67 -18.96
N PRO A 433 -24.96 2.71 -19.22
CA PRO A 433 -23.64 2.99 -19.78
C PRO A 433 -23.70 3.97 -20.95
N TRP A 434 -23.00 5.09 -20.81
CA TRP A 434 -22.79 6.11 -21.85
C TRP A 434 -24.05 6.79 -22.45
N ASP A 435 -25.24 6.57 -21.88
CA ASP A 435 -26.51 7.15 -22.35
C ASP A 435 -26.63 8.64 -21.94
N ASP A 436 -26.56 9.55 -22.93
CA ASP A 436 -26.66 11.00 -22.69
C ASP A 436 -28.02 11.45 -22.15
N ILE A 437 -29.10 10.73 -22.46
CA ILE A 437 -30.46 11.08 -22.02
C ILE A 437 -30.63 10.72 -20.55
N ASP A 438 -30.05 9.62 -20.08
CA ASP A 438 -29.99 9.31 -18.64
C ASP A 438 -28.96 10.21 -17.91
N ALA A 439 -27.87 10.61 -18.58
CA ALA A 439 -26.88 11.53 -18.00
C ALA A 439 -27.39 12.97 -17.82
N ASP A 440 -28.22 13.51 -18.72
CA ASP A 440 -28.88 14.82 -18.49
C ASP A 440 -29.91 14.72 -17.35
N LYS A 441 -30.79 13.71 -17.33
CA LYS A 441 -31.72 13.49 -16.20
C LYS A 441 -31.00 13.39 -14.85
N PHE A 442 -29.83 12.75 -14.83
CA PHE A 442 -29.00 12.63 -13.63
C PHE A 442 -28.42 13.98 -13.21
N TYR A 443 -27.93 14.77 -14.16
CA TYR A 443 -27.49 16.15 -13.90
C TYR A 443 -28.63 17.01 -13.34
N ASP A 444 -29.84 16.93 -13.90
CA ASP A 444 -31.00 17.69 -13.42
C ASP A 444 -31.35 17.35 -11.96
N ILE A 445 -31.17 16.08 -11.55
CA ILE A 445 -31.32 15.66 -10.14
C ILE A 445 -30.20 16.25 -9.27
N VAL A 446 -28.95 16.29 -9.75
CA VAL A 446 -27.82 16.87 -9.01
C VAL A 446 -27.97 18.39 -8.83
N GLU A 447 -28.35 19.12 -9.88
CA GLU A 447 -28.62 20.56 -9.83
C GLU A 447 -29.78 20.89 -8.88
N LYS A 448 -30.81 20.06 -8.87
CA LYS A 448 -31.90 20.12 -7.90
C LYS A 448 -31.42 19.88 -6.46
N LEU A 449 -30.59 18.86 -6.20
CA LEU A 449 -30.08 18.58 -4.84
C LEU A 449 -29.20 19.72 -4.31
N ASN A 450 -28.35 20.31 -5.16
CA ASN A 450 -27.50 21.43 -4.77
C ASN A 450 -28.32 22.69 -4.42
N SER A 451 -29.47 22.90 -5.08
CA SER A 451 -30.38 24.03 -4.84
C SER A 451 -31.45 23.80 -3.77
N GLU A 452 -31.78 22.53 -3.44
CA GLU A 452 -32.69 22.19 -2.33
C GLU A 452 -32.01 22.12 -0.95
N ASN A 453 -30.66 22.15 -0.86
CA ASN A 453 -29.98 22.15 0.44
C ASN A 453 -30.15 23.50 1.15
N ARG A 454 -30.93 23.52 2.23
CA ARG A 454 -31.73 24.71 2.62
C ARG A 454 -30.98 25.84 3.32
N GLU A 455 -29.74 25.61 3.76
CA GLU A 455 -29.00 26.56 4.60
C GLU A 455 -27.80 27.17 3.85
N LYS A 456 -27.15 26.40 2.97
CA LYS A 456 -26.15 26.85 1.99
C LYS A 456 -26.17 25.95 0.76
N VAL A 457 -25.83 26.52 -0.40
CA VAL A 457 -25.42 25.76 -1.59
C VAL A 457 -24.15 24.96 -1.24
N LEU A 458 -24.06 23.70 -1.67
CA LEU A 458 -22.94 22.81 -1.33
C LEU A 458 -21.67 23.14 -2.14
N THR A 459 -21.85 23.57 -3.39
CA THR A 459 -20.79 24.15 -4.22
C THR A 459 -21.39 25.07 -5.28
N ASP A 460 -20.80 26.26 -5.48
CA ASP A 460 -21.11 27.11 -6.63
C ASP A 460 -20.43 26.59 -7.92
N GLU A 461 -19.44 25.70 -7.80
CA GLU A 461 -18.71 25.06 -8.89
C GLU A 461 -19.30 23.68 -9.23
N LEU A 462 -20.48 23.66 -9.88
CA LEU A 462 -21.13 22.42 -10.30
C LEU A 462 -20.62 21.96 -11.69
N ASN A 463 -19.72 20.97 -11.72
CA ASN A 463 -19.09 20.50 -12.96
C ASN A 463 -20.01 19.53 -13.73
N LYS A 464 -20.85 20.09 -14.62
CA LYS A 464 -21.77 19.33 -15.48
C LYS A 464 -21.09 18.21 -16.29
N HIS A 465 -19.83 18.38 -16.70
CA HIS A 465 -19.11 17.35 -17.45
C HIS A 465 -18.78 16.15 -16.58
N TRP A 466 -18.16 16.34 -15.41
CA TRP A 466 -17.83 15.26 -14.48
C TRP A 466 -19.07 14.57 -13.90
N ILE A 467 -20.13 15.32 -13.61
CA ILE A 467 -21.42 14.77 -13.14
C ILE A 467 -22.06 13.86 -14.21
N LYS A 468 -22.04 14.28 -15.49
CA LYS A 468 -22.48 13.42 -16.60
C LYS A 468 -21.59 12.20 -16.76
N LEU A 469 -20.27 12.35 -16.64
CA LEU A 469 -19.32 11.25 -16.74
C LEU A 469 -19.56 10.20 -15.64
N PHE A 470 -19.79 10.63 -14.40
CA PHE A 470 -20.22 9.76 -13.30
C PHE A 470 -21.44 8.93 -13.70
N ALA A 471 -22.51 9.58 -14.19
CA ALA A 471 -23.70 8.85 -14.66
C ALA A 471 -23.35 7.81 -15.74
N LYS A 472 -22.55 8.19 -16.74
CA LYS A 472 -22.17 7.34 -17.87
C LYS A 472 -21.36 6.09 -17.49
N ILE A 473 -20.59 6.11 -16.40
CA ILE A 473 -19.73 4.97 -15.98
C ILE A 473 -20.08 4.38 -14.60
N CYS A 474 -21.11 4.87 -13.90
CA CYS A 474 -21.44 4.45 -12.52
C CYS A 474 -21.80 2.95 -12.37
N THR A 475 -22.14 2.27 -13.46
CA THR A 475 -22.43 0.83 -13.50
C THR A 475 -21.19 -0.04 -13.69
N GLY A 476 -20.01 0.55 -13.90
CA GLY A 476 -18.74 -0.16 -13.99
C GLY A 476 -18.16 -0.57 -12.62
N ASP A 477 -17.32 -1.60 -12.64
CA ASP A 477 -16.64 -2.17 -11.47
C ASP A 477 -15.20 -2.55 -11.89
N LEU A 478 -14.21 -1.98 -11.21
CA LEU A 478 -12.80 -1.97 -11.62
C LEU A 478 -11.91 -2.44 -10.47
N CYS A 479 -11.24 -3.59 -10.62
CA CYS A 479 -10.36 -4.15 -9.58
C CYS A 479 -9.32 -3.18 -8.98
N PRO A 480 -8.65 -2.29 -9.75
CA PRO A 480 -7.75 -1.29 -9.18
C PRO A 480 -8.45 -0.29 -8.23
N ILE A 481 -9.66 0.17 -8.57
CA ILE A 481 -10.45 1.07 -7.71
C ILE A 481 -10.89 0.32 -6.45
N GLN A 482 -11.27 -0.96 -6.58
CA GLN A 482 -11.55 -1.81 -5.42
C GLN A 482 -10.33 -1.98 -4.51
N ALA A 483 -9.13 -2.16 -5.07
CA ALA A 483 -7.89 -2.26 -4.31
C ALA A 483 -7.60 -0.98 -3.49
N VAL A 484 -7.77 0.20 -4.08
CA VAL A 484 -7.56 1.49 -3.40
C VAL A 484 -8.61 1.70 -2.29
N ILE A 485 -9.89 1.68 -2.64
CA ILE A 485 -10.97 2.00 -1.69
C ILE A 485 -11.11 0.91 -0.62
N GLY A 486 -10.93 -0.36 -0.99
CA GLY A 486 -10.97 -1.48 -0.06
C GLY A 486 -9.76 -1.57 0.87
N GLY A 487 -8.57 -1.14 0.41
CA GLY A 487 -7.39 -0.98 1.26
C GLY A 487 -7.59 0.11 2.30
N VAL A 488 -8.04 1.30 1.89
CA VAL A 488 -8.30 2.42 2.81
C VAL A 488 -9.42 2.08 3.79
N ALA A 489 -10.57 1.57 3.33
CA ALA A 489 -11.69 1.22 4.22
C ALA A 489 -11.34 0.08 5.20
N ALA A 490 -10.46 -0.86 4.83
CA ALA A 490 -9.93 -1.84 5.78
C ALA A 490 -9.01 -1.21 6.82
N GLN A 491 -8.16 -0.24 6.43
CA GLN A 491 -7.34 0.50 7.39
C GLN A 491 -8.21 1.30 8.37
N GLU A 492 -9.25 2.00 7.89
CA GLU A 492 -10.21 2.68 8.76
C GLU A 492 -10.90 1.72 9.74
N ALA A 493 -11.24 0.50 9.32
CA ALA A 493 -11.79 -0.52 10.22
C ALA A 493 -10.78 -0.99 11.30
N MET A 494 -9.48 -0.95 11.03
CA MET A 494 -8.44 -1.18 12.05
C MET A 494 -8.29 0.02 12.98
N LYS A 495 -8.31 1.26 12.46
CA LYS A 495 -8.32 2.48 13.31
C LYS A 495 -9.50 2.45 14.29
N ALA A 496 -10.70 2.14 13.79
CA ALA A 496 -11.96 2.11 14.53
C ALA A 496 -11.95 1.25 15.82
N VAL A 497 -11.12 0.20 15.86
CA VAL A 497 -11.02 -0.72 17.01
C VAL A 497 -9.76 -0.54 17.85
N THR A 498 -8.80 0.25 17.38
CA THR A 498 -7.49 0.44 18.05
C THR A 498 -7.27 1.85 18.60
N GLY A 499 -7.96 2.86 18.05
CA GLY A 499 -7.66 4.27 18.35
C GLY A 499 -6.27 4.72 17.84
N LYS A 500 -5.60 3.92 16.98
CA LYS A 500 -4.30 4.27 16.40
C LYS A 500 -4.48 4.82 14.99
N PHE A 501 -3.74 5.90 14.69
CA PHE A 501 -3.83 6.78 13.53
C PHE A 501 -5.13 7.61 13.49
N MET A 502 -5.02 8.86 13.05
CA MET A 502 -6.17 9.75 12.82
C MET A 502 -7.11 9.15 11.76
N PRO A 503 -8.40 8.93 12.06
CA PRO A 503 -9.38 8.41 11.10
C PRO A 503 -9.83 9.45 10.07
N ILE A 504 -10.44 8.99 8.98
CA ILE A 504 -11.11 9.85 8.00
C ILE A 504 -12.31 10.54 8.68
N ARG A 505 -12.27 11.87 8.81
CA ARG A 505 -13.34 12.70 9.36
C ARG A 505 -13.95 13.59 8.28
N GLN A 506 -15.07 13.26 7.65
CA GLN A 506 -15.91 12.05 7.81
C GLN A 506 -16.12 11.33 6.48
N PHE A 507 -16.24 12.10 5.38
CA PHE A 507 -16.23 11.58 4.02
C PHE A 507 -14.83 11.67 3.40
N PHE A 508 -14.51 10.70 2.55
CA PHE A 508 -13.39 10.72 1.61
C PHE A 508 -13.96 10.37 0.23
N TYR A 509 -13.61 11.17 -0.78
CA TYR A 509 -13.96 10.92 -2.18
C TYR A 509 -12.68 10.76 -2.97
N PHE A 510 -12.73 9.88 -3.97
CA PHE A 510 -11.61 9.59 -4.85
C PHE A 510 -12.11 9.42 -6.28
N ASP A 511 -11.30 9.82 -7.25
CA ASP A 511 -11.54 9.55 -8.66
C ASP A 511 -10.21 9.32 -9.40
N ALA A 512 -10.30 8.62 -10.53
CA ALA A 512 -9.20 8.43 -11.47
C ALA A 512 -9.68 8.66 -12.91
N ILE A 513 -10.38 9.78 -13.17
CA ILE A 513 -10.96 10.05 -14.50
C ILE A 513 -9.90 10.16 -15.62
N GLU A 514 -8.66 10.48 -15.26
CA GLU A 514 -7.49 10.53 -16.14
C GLU A 514 -7.10 9.16 -16.72
N CYS A 515 -7.68 8.05 -16.22
CA CYS A 515 -7.55 6.73 -16.85
C CYS A 515 -8.38 6.58 -18.14
N LEU A 516 -9.26 7.53 -18.46
CA LEU A 516 -10.02 7.55 -19.71
C LEU A 516 -9.20 8.17 -20.85
N PRO A 517 -9.60 8.00 -22.12
CA PRO A 517 -8.99 8.73 -23.24
C PRO A 517 -9.05 10.25 -23.02
N GLU A 518 -8.01 10.97 -23.45
CA GLU A 518 -7.86 12.42 -23.26
C GLU A 518 -9.08 13.21 -23.76
N ASN A 519 -9.60 12.85 -24.93
CA ASN A 519 -10.81 13.44 -25.54
C ASN A 519 -12.12 13.15 -24.78
N VAL A 520 -12.08 12.32 -23.73
CA VAL A 520 -13.23 12.02 -22.86
C VAL A 520 -13.17 12.82 -21.57
N PHE A 521 -12.02 12.89 -20.87
CA PHE A 521 -11.90 13.59 -19.58
C PHE A 521 -11.48 15.07 -19.71
N GLN A 522 -10.86 15.45 -20.84
CA GLN A 522 -10.65 16.83 -21.26
C GLN A 522 -11.27 17.05 -22.65
N PRO A 523 -12.61 17.15 -22.76
CA PRO A 523 -13.26 17.46 -24.03
C PRO A 523 -12.80 18.84 -24.54
N SER A 524 -12.25 18.89 -25.74
CA SER A 524 -11.77 20.12 -26.35
C SER A 524 -12.91 21.11 -26.59
N ASN A 525 -12.73 22.39 -26.25
CA ASN A 525 -13.70 23.46 -26.52
C ASN A 525 -13.96 23.73 -28.02
N GLU A 526 -13.18 23.12 -28.92
CA GLU A 526 -13.39 23.20 -30.37
C GLU A 526 -14.34 22.08 -30.85
N ASN A 527 -15.36 22.46 -31.63
CA ASN A 527 -16.33 21.54 -32.24
C ASN A 527 -15.70 20.71 -33.37
N THR A 528 -14.81 19.78 -33.03
CA THR A 528 -14.24 18.80 -33.97
C THR A 528 -15.27 17.71 -34.26
N THR A 529 -15.90 17.80 -35.43
CA THR A 529 -17.11 17.04 -35.83
C THR A 529 -16.85 15.58 -36.24
N THR A 530 -16.07 14.86 -35.43
CA THR A 530 -15.88 13.40 -35.52
C THR A 530 -16.45 12.72 -34.27
N GLU A 531 -17.76 12.80 -34.11
CA GLU A 531 -18.54 12.27 -32.97
C GLU A 531 -18.43 10.74 -32.78
N SER A 532 -17.82 10.01 -33.72
CA SER A 532 -17.70 8.55 -33.73
C SER A 532 -16.77 7.94 -32.67
N ASN A 533 -15.92 8.75 -32.01
CA ASN A 533 -14.80 8.24 -31.20
C ASN A 533 -14.88 8.63 -29.70
N ILE A 534 -16.03 9.10 -29.21
CA ILE A 534 -16.22 9.49 -27.80
C ILE A 534 -16.82 8.36 -26.94
N ILE A 535 -17.62 7.48 -27.54
CA ILE A 535 -18.30 6.37 -26.84
C ILE A 535 -17.46 5.09 -27.02
N PRO A 536 -17.01 4.43 -25.93
CA PRO A 536 -16.36 3.13 -26.03
C PRO A 536 -17.30 2.07 -26.61
N LYS A 537 -16.75 1.13 -27.39
CA LYS A 537 -17.51 0.00 -27.94
C LYS A 537 -18.00 -0.90 -26.81
N LEU A 538 -19.26 -0.73 -26.42
CA LEU A 538 -19.88 -1.40 -25.28
C LEU A 538 -19.97 -2.92 -25.46
N PRO A 539 -19.88 -3.70 -24.36
CA PRO A 539 -19.87 -5.15 -24.41
C PRO A 539 -21.16 -5.75 -24.98
N THR A 540 -21.02 -6.49 -26.07
CA THR A 540 -22.11 -7.13 -26.82
C THR A 540 -22.54 -8.49 -26.26
N LYS A 541 -21.80 -9.02 -25.28
CA LYS A 541 -22.01 -10.34 -24.66
C LYS A 541 -21.68 -10.29 -23.17
N SER A 542 -22.18 -11.25 -22.41
CA SER A 542 -21.69 -11.51 -21.05
C SER A 542 -20.22 -11.94 -21.11
N SER A 543 -19.37 -11.19 -20.41
CA SER A 543 -17.93 -11.36 -20.30
C SER A 543 -17.56 -11.29 -18.82
N ARG A 544 -16.49 -11.96 -18.39
CA ARG A 544 -15.98 -11.76 -17.01
C ARG A 544 -15.44 -10.33 -16.79
N TYR A 545 -15.13 -9.61 -17.87
CA TYR A 545 -14.66 -8.22 -17.82
C TYR A 545 -15.77 -7.20 -18.11
N TYR A 546 -17.04 -7.62 -18.18
CA TYR A 546 -18.19 -6.78 -18.58
C TYR A 546 -18.24 -5.42 -17.87
N SER A 547 -17.93 -5.38 -16.58
CA SER A 547 -17.98 -4.18 -15.75
C SER A 547 -16.79 -3.24 -15.98
N GLN A 548 -15.70 -3.74 -16.58
CA GLN A 548 -14.56 -2.97 -17.06
C GLN A 548 -14.74 -2.55 -18.53
N GLU A 549 -15.30 -3.43 -19.36
CA GLU A 549 -15.72 -3.16 -20.74
C GLU A 549 -16.78 -2.04 -20.81
N ILE A 550 -17.61 -1.86 -19.78
CA ILE A 550 -18.52 -0.70 -19.62
C ILE A 550 -17.76 0.64 -19.50
N VAL A 551 -16.57 0.66 -18.90
CA VAL A 551 -15.80 1.89 -18.68
C VAL A 551 -14.87 2.19 -19.85
N PHE A 552 -14.16 1.18 -20.37
CA PHE A 552 -13.10 1.36 -21.37
C PHE A 552 -13.41 0.78 -22.76
N GLY A 553 -14.48 -0.02 -22.91
CA GLY A 553 -14.87 -0.68 -24.16
C GLY A 553 -14.17 -2.01 -24.46
N GLU A 554 -14.81 -2.82 -25.32
CA GLU A 554 -14.29 -4.10 -25.80
C GLU A 554 -12.88 -3.97 -26.43
N ASP A 555 -12.62 -2.87 -27.15
CA ASP A 555 -11.37 -2.68 -27.90
C ASP A 555 -10.17 -2.39 -26.98
N PHE A 556 -10.41 -1.71 -25.83
CA PHE A 556 -9.39 -1.55 -24.80
C PHE A 556 -9.16 -2.86 -24.04
N GLN A 557 -10.22 -3.65 -23.81
CA GLN A 557 -10.11 -4.98 -23.22
C GLN A 557 -9.30 -5.94 -24.10
N GLU A 558 -9.43 -5.86 -25.43
CA GLU A 558 -8.59 -6.61 -26.36
C GLU A 558 -7.11 -6.19 -26.27
N LYS A 559 -6.84 -4.88 -26.14
CA LYS A 559 -5.48 -4.35 -25.94
C LYS A 559 -4.84 -4.87 -24.66
N LEU A 560 -5.55 -4.86 -23.53
CA LEU A 560 -5.10 -5.45 -22.26
C LEU A 560 -4.81 -6.96 -22.43
N GLY A 561 -5.74 -7.68 -23.06
CA GLY A 561 -5.60 -9.10 -23.33
C GLY A 561 -4.35 -9.48 -24.14
N LYS A 562 -3.96 -8.62 -25.11
CA LYS A 562 -2.76 -8.79 -25.94
C LYS A 562 -1.46 -8.26 -25.34
N SER A 563 -1.52 -7.54 -24.21
CA SER A 563 -0.36 -6.87 -23.62
C SER A 563 0.65 -7.84 -22.99
N LYS A 564 1.93 -7.45 -23.00
CA LYS A 564 3.08 -8.17 -22.45
C LYS A 564 3.76 -7.39 -21.34
N TYR A 565 3.56 -7.84 -20.10
CA TYR A 565 4.09 -7.18 -18.90
C TYR A 565 5.18 -8.02 -18.24
N PHE A 566 6.17 -7.35 -17.65
CA PHE A 566 7.15 -7.97 -16.76
C PHE A 566 7.01 -7.40 -15.34
N VAL A 567 6.72 -8.25 -14.36
CA VAL A 567 6.59 -7.90 -12.94
C VAL A 567 7.84 -8.37 -12.21
N VAL A 568 8.58 -7.43 -11.63
CA VAL A 568 9.85 -7.68 -10.95
C VAL A 568 9.62 -7.66 -9.43
N GLY A 569 9.66 -8.85 -8.82
CA GLY A 569 9.21 -9.09 -7.44
C GLY A 569 7.78 -9.63 -7.38
N SER A 570 7.54 -10.59 -6.49
CA SER A 570 6.21 -11.18 -6.22
C SER A 570 5.84 -11.12 -4.73
N GLY A 571 6.49 -10.21 -3.99
CA GLY A 571 6.15 -9.85 -2.61
C GLY A 571 4.79 -9.13 -2.48
N ALA A 572 4.64 -8.26 -1.49
CA ALA A 572 3.34 -7.64 -1.16
C ALA A 572 2.70 -6.90 -2.36
N ILE A 573 3.45 -5.95 -2.94
CA ILE A 573 3.05 -5.21 -4.13
C ILE A 573 2.80 -6.15 -5.31
N GLY A 574 3.67 -7.16 -5.51
CA GLY A 574 3.57 -8.10 -6.62
C GLY A 574 2.34 -9.00 -6.56
N CYS A 575 1.95 -9.45 -5.36
CA CYS A 575 0.71 -10.20 -5.12
C CYS A 575 -0.53 -9.38 -5.53
N GLU A 576 -0.62 -8.13 -5.08
CA GLU A 576 -1.74 -7.24 -5.42
C GLU A 576 -1.74 -6.82 -6.89
N MET A 577 -0.56 -6.62 -7.50
CA MET A 577 -0.44 -6.29 -8.92
C MET A 577 -0.86 -7.46 -9.81
N LEU A 578 -0.44 -8.69 -9.50
CA LEU A 578 -0.82 -9.89 -10.25
C LEU A 578 -2.32 -10.20 -10.10
N LYS A 579 -2.90 -9.98 -8.92
CA LYS A 579 -4.36 -10.01 -8.68
C LYS A 579 -5.08 -9.02 -9.61
N ASN A 580 -4.65 -7.76 -9.62
CA ASN A 580 -5.24 -6.72 -10.47
C ASN A 580 -5.10 -7.10 -11.95
N PHE A 581 -3.93 -7.57 -12.39
CA PHE A 581 -3.70 -8.01 -13.78
C PHE A 581 -4.62 -9.16 -14.20
N ALA A 582 -4.83 -10.15 -13.32
CA ALA A 582 -5.75 -11.27 -13.56
C ALA A 582 -7.20 -10.80 -13.71
N MET A 583 -7.66 -9.86 -12.89
CA MET A 583 -9.02 -9.32 -12.97
C MET A 583 -9.20 -8.37 -14.17
N MET A 584 -8.19 -7.56 -14.48
CA MET A 584 -8.17 -6.67 -15.65
C MET A 584 -8.04 -7.43 -16.98
N GLY A 585 -7.72 -8.73 -16.96
CA GLY A 585 -7.54 -9.55 -18.16
C GLY A 585 -6.22 -9.33 -18.88
N ILE A 586 -5.18 -8.81 -18.22
CA ILE A 586 -3.87 -8.57 -18.82
C ILE A 586 -3.22 -9.90 -19.20
N GLY A 587 -2.71 -9.98 -20.44
CA GLY A 587 -2.08 -11.19 -20.97
C GLY A 587 -3.04 -12.38 -21.18
N CYS A 588 -4.35 -12.15 -21.20
CA CYS A 588 -5.36 -13.21 -21.29
C CYS A 588 -5.78 -13.59 -22.72
N LEU A 589 -5.14 -13.02 -23.75
CA LEU A 589 -5.31 -13.41 -25.16
C LEU A 589 -4.01 -13.99 -25.72
N LYS A 590 -4.11 -14.71 -26.84
CA LYS A 590 -3.03 -15.54 -27.45
C LYS A 590 -1.68 -14.83 -27.66
N GLU A 591 -1.68 -13.52 -27.85
CA GLU A 591 -0.47 -12.71 -28.08
C GLU A 591 0.09 -12.11 -26.79
N GLY A 592 -0.72 -11.96 -25.74
CA GLY A 592 -0.35 -11.34 -24.47
C GLY A 592 0.30 -12.32 -23.50
N HIS A 593 1.07 -11.77 -22.56
CA HIS A 593 1.85 -12.58 -21.62
C HIS A 593 2.28 -11.79 -20.38
N VAL A 594 2.09 -12.34 -19.18
CA VAL A 594 2.70 -11.80 -17.95
C VAL A 594 3.91 -12.64 -17.57
N TYR A 595 5.07 -12.00 -17.45
CA TYR A 595 6.26 -12.59 -16.89
C TYR A 595 6.40 -12.09 -15.45
N VAL A 596 6.65 -12.98 -14.50
CA VAL A 596 6.94 -12.62 -13.10
C VAL A 596 8.27 -13.24 -12.70
N THR A 597 9.11 -12.50 -11.97
CA THR A 597 10.30 -13.08 -11.34
C THR A 597 10.46 -12.67 -9.89
N ASP A 598 10.98 -13.59 -9.09
CA ASP A 598 11.30 -13.41 -7.68
C ASP A 598 12.28 -14.53 -7.28
N MET A 599 13.37 -14.17 -6.59
CA MET A 599 14.40 -15.12 -6.15
C MET A 599 14.17 -15.63 -4.72
N ASP A 600 13.16 -15.12 -4.03
CA ASP A 600 12.88 -15.52 -2.65
C ASP A 600 11.94 -16.74 -2.57
N SER A 601 12.13 -17.50 -1.49
CA SER A 601 11.13 -18.45 -1.00
C SER A 601 10.11 -17.78 -0.08
N ILE A 602 8.92 -18.38 0.05
CA ILE A 602 7.83 -17.90 0.91
C ILE A 602 8.16 -18.18 2.38
N GLU A 603 8.16 -17.14 3.22
CA GLU A 603 8.25 -17.28 4.67
C GLU A 603 6.89 -17.18 5.37
N LYS A 604 6.81 -17.67 6.62
CA LYS A 604 5.65 -17.41 7.50
C LYS A 604 5.36 -15.90 7.69
N SER A 605 6.42 -15.09 7.78
CA SER A 605 6.34 -13.62 7.93
C SER A 605 5.69 -12.92 6.74
N ASN A 606 5.56 -13.60 5.60
CA ASN A 606 5.09 -13.04 4.33
C ASN A 606 3.56 -13.11 4.24
N LEU A 607 2.96 -14.19 4.74
CA LEU A 607 1.54 -14.55 4.56
C LEU A 607 0.58 -13.43 4.99
N ASN A 608 0.92 -12.71 6.05
CA ASN A 608 0.19 -11.54 6.58
C ASN A 608 -0.04 -10.40 5.56
N ARG A 609 0.71 -10.34 4.43
CA ARG A 609 0.53 -9.32 3.38
C ARG A 609 0.79 -9.82 1.95
N GLN A 610 0.91 -11.14 1.76
CA GLN A 610 1.21 -11.76 0.47
C GLN A 610 0.16 -12.85 0.20
N PHE A 611 -1.07 -12.39 0.00
CA PHE A 611 -2.29 -13.18 0.15
C PHE A 611 -2.51 -14.28 -0.91
N LEU A 612 -1.69 -14.27 -1.97
CA LEU A 612 -1.64 -15.36 -2.96
C LEU A 612 -1.06 -16.65 -2.37
N PHE A 613 -0.32 -16.55 -1.26
CA PHE A 613 0.34 -17.66 -0.59
C PHE A 613 -0.49 -18.20 0.57
N ARG A 614 -0.20 -19.44 1.00
CA ARG A 614 -0.81 -20.11 2.14
C ARG A 614 0.25 -20.72 3.05
N SER A 615 -0.18 -21.18 4.22
CA SER A 615 0.71 -21.83 5.20
C SER A 615 1.40 -23.11 4.67
N TRP A 616 0.81 -23.76 3.67
CA TRP A 616 1.36 -24.93 2.98
C TRP A 616 2.29 -24.58 1.79
N ASP A 617 2.54 -23.30 1.54
CA ASP A 617 3.46 -22.82 0.49
C ASP A 617 4.81 -22.34 1.02
N ILE A 618 5.00 -22.33 2.35
CA ILE A 618 6.25 -21.94 3.00
C ILE A 618 7.43 -22.78 2.45
N GLY A 619 8.49 -22.10 2.03
CA GLY A 619 9.67 -22.70 1.40
C GLY A 619 9.56 -22.93 -0.12
N LYS A 620 8.40 -22.72 -0.75
CA LYS A 620 8.28 -22.66 -2.22
C LYS A 620 8.71 -21.29 -2.75
N MET A 621 9.08 -21.20 -4.03
CA MET A 621 9.42 -19.93 -4.68
C MET A 621 8.19 -19.04 -4.84
N LYS A 622 8.29 -17.77 -4.42
CA LYS A 622 7.17 -16.82 -4.45
C LYS A 622 6.57 -16.65 -5.85
N SER A 623 7.42 -16.48 -6.87
CA SER A 623 6.99 -16.23 -8.25
C SER A 623 6.18 -17.38 -8.85
N THR A 624 6.56 -18.62 -8.55
CA THR A 624 5.87 -19.83 -9.03
C THR A 624 4.48 -19.95 -8.41
N VAL A 625 4.37 -19.85 -7.08
CA VAL A 625 3.07 -19.94 -6.40
C VAL A 625 2.17 -18.76 -6.76
N ALA A 626 2.72 -17.56 -6.93
CA ALA A 626 1.96 -16.38 -7.35
C ALA A 626 1.37 -16.58 -8.74
N ALA A 627 2.14 -17.13 -9.69
CA ALA A 627 1.68 -17.47 -11.04
C ALA A 627 0.58 -18.55 -11.03
N GLU A 628 0.71 -19.58 -10.19
CA GLU A 628 -0.32 -20.61 -10.02
C GLU A 628 -1.61 -20.03 -9.43
N ALA A 629 -1.51 -19.21 -8.38
CA ALA A 629 -2.65 -18.59 -7.72
C ALA A 629 -3.45 -17.67 -8.65
N VAL A 630 -2.80 -16.77 -9.39
CA VAL A 630 -3.54 -15.86 -10.29
C VAL A 630 -4.10 -16.55 -11.53
N LYS A 631 -3.49 -17.67 -11.95
CA LYS A 631 -4.07 -18.53 -12.99
C LYS A 631 -5.30 -19.29 -12.50
N ALA A 632 -5.43 -19.57 -11.20
CA ALA A 632 -6.69 -20.05 -10.62
C ALA A 632 -7.77 -18.95 -10.60
N MET A 633 -7.38 -17.70 -10.31
CA MET A 633 -8.30 -16.54 -10.36
C MET A 633 -8.78 -16.22 -11.79
N ASN A 634 -7.90 -16.37 -12.79
CA ASN A 634 -8.26 -16.25 -14.20
C ASN A 634 -7.55 -17.31 -15.08
N PRO A 635 -8.22 -18.42 -15.43
CA PRO A 635 -7.65 -19.50 -16.23
C PRO A 635 -7.13 -19.10 -17.62
N ASN A 636 -7.58 -17.95 -18.15
CA ASN A 636 -7.14 -17.42 -19.44
C ASN A 636 -5.76 -16.73 -19.38
N MET A 637 -5.25 -16.42 -18.18
CA MET A 637 -4.02 -15.64 -18.01
C MET A 637 -2.76 -16.41 -18.40
N HIS A 638 -2.07 -15.95 -19.45
CA HIS A 638 -0.77 -16.49 -19.83
C HIS A 638 0.33 -15.92 -18.91
N VAL A 639 0.60 -16.61 -17.80
CA VAL A 639 1.64 -16.24 -16.83
C VAL A 639 2.80 -17.22 -16.81
N ARG A 640 4.04 -16.72 -16.71
CA ARG A 640 5.27 -17.51 -16.54
C ARG A 640 6.11 -16.94 -15.40
N ALA A 641 6.46 -17.81 -14.46
CA ALA A 641 7.42 -17.52 -13.40
C ALA A 641 8.86 -17.74 -13.85
N TYR A 642 9.76 -16.94 -13.28
CA TYR A 642 11.21 -17.14 -13.22
C TYR A 642 11.64 -17.07 -11.74
N VAL A 643 12.78 -17.67 -11.42
CA VAL A 643 13.30 -17.80 -10.03
C VAL A 643 14.61 -17.03 -9.84
N ASP A 644 15.01 -16.28 -10.86
CA ASP A 644 16.32 -15.66 -11.00
C ASP A 644 16.16 -14.14 -10.81
N GLY A 645 16.81 -13.57 -9.80
CA GLY A 645 16.74 -12.13 -9.54
C GLY A 645 17.29 -11.32 -10.71
N VAL A 646 16.68 -10.18 -11.03
CA VAL A 646 17.08 -9.37 -12.20
C VAL A 646 18.34 -8.58 -11.87
N LEU A 647 19.48 -9.14 -12.26
CA LEU A 647 20.85 -8.69 -11.94
C LEU A 647 21.76 -8.75 -13.18
N PRO A 648 22.89 -8.02 -13.23
CA PRO A 648 23.85 -8.06 -14.34
C PRO A 648 24.30 -9.48 -14.74
N GLU A 649 24.44 -10.37 -13.77
CA GLU A 649 24.83 -11.77 -13.96
C GLU A 649 23.74 -12.58 -14.71
N THR A 650 22.49 -12.14 -14.62
CA THR A 650 21.29 -12.79 -15.20
C THR A 650 20.82 -12.16 -16.51
N GLU A 651 21.56 -11.20 -17.09
CA GLU A 651 21.21 -10.61 -18.39
C GLU A 651 21.17 -11.64 -19.54
N HIS A 652 21.77 -12.82 -19.35
CA HIS A 652 21.64 -13.95 -20.27
C HIS A 652 20.26 -14.66 -20.23
N ILE A 653 19.41 -14.32 -19.24
CA ILE A 653 18.00 -14.73 -19.10
C ILE A 653 17.07 -13.58 -19.50
N TYR A 654 17.44 -12.35 -19.12
CA TYR A 654 16.72 -11.10 -19.37
C TYR A 654 17.43 -10.28 -20.47
N ASP A 655 17.61 -10.92 -21.62
CA ASP A 655 18.35 -10.43 -22.79
C ASP A 655 17.60 -9.34 -23.58
N ASP A 656 18.22 -8.85 -24.65
CA ASP A 656 17.61 -7.85 -25.55
C ASP A 656 16.25 -8.32 -26.05
N HIS A 657 16.16 -9.55 -26.53
CA HIS A 657 14.92 -10.16 -27.01
C HIS A 657 13.88 -10.36 -25.90
N PHE A 658 14.28 -10.60 -24.64
CA PHE A 658 13.38 -10.63 -23.50
C PHE A 658 12.69 -9.28 -23.30
N PHE A 659 13.45 -8.17 -23.35
CA PHE A 659 12.95 -6.81 -23.12
C PHE A 659 12.24 -6.21 -24.33
N GLU A 660 12.79 -6.32 -25.54
CA GLU A 660 12.27 -5.72 -26.78
C GLU A 660 10.79 -6.04 -27.02
N ARG A 661 10.38 -7.27 -26.70
CA ARG A 661 9.00 -7.78 -26.85
C ARG A 661 8.00 -7.32 -25.77
N LEU A 662 8.44 -6.63 -24.72
CA LEU A 662 7.55 -6.16 -23.64
C LEU A 662 6.84 -4.85 -24.03
N ASP A 663 5.63 -4.68 -23.52
CA ASP A 663 4.88 -3.42 -23.61
C ASP A 663 5.17 -2.52 -22.40
N SER A 664 5.42 -3.09 -21.21
CA SER A 664 5.78 -2.35 -19.99
C SER A 664 6.38 -3.26 -18.89
N VAL A 665 7.08 -2.66 -17.94
CA VAL A 665 7.65 -3.29 -16.74
C VAL A 665 7.01 -2.69 -15.48
N VAL A 666 6.85 -3.49 -14.42
CA VAL A 666 6.36 -3.05 -13.11
C VAL A 666 7.28 -3.55 -12.00
N ASN A 667 7.73 -2.63 -11.13
CA ASN A 667 8.53 -2.96 -9.96
C ASN A 667 7.63 -3.22 -8.74
N ALA A 668 7.89 -4.35 -8.08
CA ALA A 668 7.35 -4.75 -6.78
C ALA A 668 8.51 -5.04 -5.80
N LEU A 669 9.53 -4.19 -5.86
CA LEU A 669 10.83 -4.33 -5.22
C LEU A 669 10.88 -3.74 -3.81
N ASP A 670 11.83 -4.21 -2.99
CA ASP A 670 12.05 -3.75 -1.61
C ASP A 670 13.27 -2.83 -1.43
N ASN A 671 14.17 -2.76 -2.42
CA ASN A 671 15.45 -2.04 -2.32
C ASN A 671 15.71 -1.11 -3.52
N VAL A 672 16.41 0.01 -3.26
CA VAL A 672 16.70 1.06 -4.25
C VAL A 672 17.64 0.59 -5.37
N LYS A 673 18.62 -0.29 -5.05
CA LYS A 673 19.61 -0.77 -6.04
C LYS A 673 18.96 -1.55 -7.18
N ALA A 674 17.99 -2.41 -6.86
CA ALA A 674 17.21 -3.14 -7.86
C ALA A 674 16.31 -2.19 -8.68
N ARG A 675 15.66 -1.20 -8.05
CA ARG A 675 14.86 -0.17 -8.77
C ARG A 675 15.70 0.57 -9.80
N GLN A 676 16.86 1.09 -9.40
CA GLN A 676 17.81 1.77 -10.30
C GLN A 676 18.33 0.85 -11.41
N TYR A 677 18.49 -0.45 -11.16
CA TYR A 677 18.89 -1.38 -12.21
C TYR A 677 17.78 -1.59 -13.24
N ILE A 678 16.53 -1.83 -12.81
CA ILE A 678 15.38 -1.93 -13.73
C ILE A 678 15.13 -0.62 -14.48
N ASP A 679 15.21 0.54 -13.81
CA ASP A 679 15.09 1.86 -14.42
C ASP A 679 16.07 2.04 -15.59
N ARG A 680 17.36 1.71 -15.39
CA ARG A 680 18.38 1.75 -16.44
C ARG A 680 18.08 0.79 -17.61
N ARG A 681 17.55 -0.41 -17.36
CA ARG A 681 17.11 -1.32 -18.44
C ARG A 681 15.90 -0.75 -19.19
N CYS A 682 14.92 -0.19 -18.48
CA CYS A 682 13.72 0.40 -19.07
C CYS A 682 14.04 1.64 -19.91
N VAL A 683 14.95 2.51 -19.46
CA VAL A 683 15.47 3.64 -20.26
C VAL A 683 16.20 3.14 -21.51
N TYR A 684 17.04 2.12 -21.39
CA TYR A 684 17.79 1.55 -22.53
C TYR A 684 16.88 0.94 -23.62
N TYR A 685 15.93 0.08 -23.22
CA TYR A 685 14.98 -0.56 -24.15
C TYR A 685 13.72 0.28 -24.44
N GLN A 686 13.66 1.53 -23.96
CA GLN A 686 12.55 2.47 -24.17
C GLN A 686 11.19 1.89 -23.73
N LYS A 687 11.14 1.30 -22.54
CA LYS A 687 9.95 0.65 -21.97
C LYS A 687 9.32 1.48 -20.84
N PRO A 688 7.98 1.66 -20.84
CA PRO A 688 7.27 2.24 -19.71
C PRO A 688 7.47 1.41 -18.44
N LEU A 689 7.84 2.08 -17.34
CA LEU A 689 8.03 1.48 -16.03
C LEU A 689 7.04 2.09 -15.03
N VAL A 690 6.38 1.24 -14.25
CA VAL A 690 5.65 1.65 -13.05
C VAL A 690 6.45 1.19 -11.82
N ASP A 691 6.89 2.14 -10.99
CA ASP A 691 7.47 1.86 -9.68
C ASP A 691 6.46 2.18 -8.57
N SER A 692 6.60 1.48 -7.45
CA SER A 692 5.84 1.77 -6.23
C SER A 692 6.60 1.28 -5.00
N GLY A 693 6.39 1.97 -3.87
CA GLY A 693 7.02 1.66 -2.59
C GLY A 693 6.04 1.79 -1.43
N THR A 694 6.31 1.10 -0.32
CA THR A 694 5.49 1.11 0.90
C THR A 694 6.36 1.07 2.15
N LEU A 695 6.11 1.95 3.11
CA LEU A 695 6.80 2.00 4.40
C LEU A 695 5.75 2.18 5.52
N GLY A 696 5.33 1.07 6.12
CA GLY A 696 4.26 1.07 7.11
C GLY A 696 2.93 1.51 6.51
N THR A 697 2.38 2.63 6.98
CA THR A 697 1.18 3.28 6.44
C THR A 697 1.47 4.21 5.24
N LYS A 698 2.74 4.50 4.94
CA LYS A 698 3.16 5.41 3.86
C LYS A 698 3.34 4.64 2.56
N ALA A 699 3.01 5.26 1.42
CA ALA A 699 3.20 4.67 0.10
C ALA A 699 3.61 5.72 -0.95
N SER A 700 4.25 5.29 -2.03
CA SER A 700 4.59 6.09 -3.20
C SER A 700 4.36 5.29 -4.48
N VAL A 701 4.07 5.99 -5.59
CA VAL A 701 3.92 5.44 -6.94
C VAL A 701 4.55 6.44 -7.91
N GLN A 702 5.34 5.95 -8.87
CA GLN A 702 5.94 6.75 -9.94
C GLN A 702 5.78 6.03 -11.28
N VAL A 703 5.45 6.78 -12.33
CA VAL A 703 5.32 6.25 -13.69
C VAL A 703 6.38 6.92 -14.57
N VAL A 704 7.23 6.10 -15.18
CA VAL A 704 8.25 6.52 -16.15
C VAL A 704 7.74 6.20 -17.56
N VAL A 705 7.49 7.25 -18.35
CA VAL A 705 7.02 7.14 -19.74
C VAL A 705 8.14 7.58 -20.70
N PRO A 706 8.64 6.69 -21.58
CA PRO A 706 9.70 7.00 -22.52
C PRO A 706 9.41 8.25 -23.35
N PHE A 707 10.40 9.14 -23.44
CA PHE A 707 10.33 10.43 -24.15
C PHE A 707 9.30 11.45 -23.62
N LEU A 708 8.72 11.23 -22.43
CA LEU A 708 7.74 12.14 -21.81
C LEU A 708 8.13 12.56 -20.38
N THR A 709 8.54 11.62 -19.52
CA THR A 709 8.92 11.89 -18.13
C THR A 709 10.43 11.76 -17.91
N GLU A 710 10.90 12.18 -16.74
CA GLU A 710 12.17 11.72 -16.19
C GLU A 710 12.13 10.22 -15.79
N SER A 711 13.30 9.65 -15.48
CA SER A 711 13.45 8.27 -15.00
C SER A 711 13.47 8.21 -13.45
N TYR A 712 13.29 7.03 -12.85
CA TYR A 712 13.36 6.89 -11.38
C TYR A 712 14.71 7.38 -10.82
N SER A 713 15.81 7.07 -11.52
CA SER A 713 17.18 7.49 -11.12
C SER A 713 17.51 8.96 -11.45
N SER A 714 16.54 9.77 -11.88
CA SER A 714 16.76 11.19 -12.22
C SER A 714 16.68 12.11 -10.99
N THR A 715 15.88 11.72 -10.00
CA THR A 715 15.83 12.31 -8.66
C THR A 715 16.65 11.47 -7.68
N ASN A 716 17.05 12.06 -6.54
CA ASN A 716 17.82 11.37 -5.50
C ASN A 716 16.99 11.30 -4.22
N ASP A 717 16.63 10.09 -3.81
CA ASP A 717 16.11 9.82 -2.47
C ASP A 717 17.16 10.18 -1.39
N PRO A 718 16.75 10.57 -0.17
CA PRO A 718 17.69 10.74 0.95
C PRO A 718 18.47 9.44 1.22
N PRO A 719 19.78 9.51 1.50
CA PRO A 719 20.57 8.32 1.84
C PRO A 719 20.14 7.77 3.21
N ASP A 720 20.30 6.45 3.39
CA ASP A 720 20.08 5.80 4.68
C ASP A 720 20.90 6.50 5.79
N PRO A 721 20.31 6.78 6.97
CA PRO A 721 21.01 7.46 8.06
C PRO A 721 22.15 6.58 8.59
N SER A 722 23.39 7.04 8.37
CA SER A 722 24.60 6.33 8.80
C SER A 722 25.18 6.96 10.07
N VAL A 723 25.45 6.12 11.07
CA VAL A 723 26.03 6.56 12.35
C VAL A 723 27.54 6.78 12.18
N PRO A 724 28.12 7.92 12.61
CA PRO A 724 29.56 8.13 12.53
C PRO A 724 30.37 7.06 13.29
N MET A 725 31.42 6.51 12.66
CA MET A 725 32.24 5.43 13.24
C MET A 725 32.83 5.76 14.62
N CYS A 726 33.14 7.03 14.90
CA CYS A 726 33.60 7.48 16.21
C CYS A 726 32.53 7.32 17.30
N THR A 727 31.26 7.57 16.95
CA THR A 727 30.09 7.38 17.82
C THR A 727 29.87 5.89 18.07
N LEU A 728 29.82 5.07 17.01
CA LEU A 728 29.66 3.60 17.12
C LEU A 728 30.74 2.95 17.99
N ARG A 729 32.02 3.33 17.82
CA ARG A 729 33.14 2.68 18.52
C ARG A 729 33.40 3.19 19.94
N ASN A 730 33.17 4.47 20.22
CA ASN A 730 33.62 5.09 21.48
C ASN A 730 32.53 5.83 22.27
N PHE A 731 31.48 6.33 21.62
CA PHE A 731 30.51 7.25 22.24
C PHE A 731 29.03 6.92 21.91
N PRO A 732 28.56 5.67 22.06
CA PRO A 732 27.16 5.33 21.83
C PRO A 732 26.26 5.98 22.89
N ASN A 733 25.35 6.84 22.44
CA ASN A 733 24.38 7.59 23.26
C ASN A 733 22.91 7.25 22.94
N LEU A 734 22.67 6.42 21.93
CA LEU A 734 21.35 5.92 21.50
C LEU A 734 21.39 4.39 21.38
N ILE A 735 20.25 3.71 21.50
CA ILE A 735 20.19 2.24 21.49
C ILE A 735 20.58 1.69 20.11
N GLU A 736 20.19 2.37 19.05
CA GLU A 736 20.51 2.11 17.65
C GLU A 736 22.02 2.02 17.42
N HIS A 737 22.80 2.88 18.09
CA HIS A 737 24.27 2.88 17.99
C HIS A 737 24.87 1.60 18.58
N THR A 738 24.26 1.05 19.64
CA THR A 738 24.68 -0.23 20.23
C THR A 738 24.21 -1.44 19.42
N ILE A 739 23.07 -1.33 18.73
CA ILE A 739 22.53 -2.38 17.84
C ILE A 739 23.40 -2.52 16.58
N GLU A 740 23.76 -1.42 15.92
CA GLU A 740 24.62 -1.47 14.73
C GLU A 740 26.05 -1.90 15.12
N TRP A 741 26.57 -1.43 16.26
CA TRP A 741 27.83 -1.96 16.82
C TRP A 741 27.77 -3.47 17.07
N ALA A 742 26.67 -4.00 17.63
CA ALA A 742 26.52 -5.43 17.89
C ALA A 742 26.41 -6.25 16.59
N ARG A 743 25.74 -5.71 15.57
CA ARG A 743 25.67 -6.29 14.21
C ARG A 743 27.04 -6.34 13.52
N ASP A 744 27.81 -5.25 13.60
CA ASP A 744 29.18 -5.18 13.08
C ASP A 744 30.09 -6.20 13.78
N ASN A 745 29.99 -6.31 15.12
CA ASN A 745 30.75 -7.31 15.88
C ASN A 745 30.33 -8.74 15.52
N PHE A 746 29.04 -9.00 15.33
CA PHE A 746 28.56 -10.30 14.85
C PHE A 746 29.15 -10.63 13.46
N ALA A 747 29.13 -9.69 12.53
CA ALA A 747 29.71 -9.89 11.20
C ALA A 747 31.24 -10.09 11.24
N GLY A 748 31.96 -9.28 12.03
CA GLY A 748 33.41 -9.34 12.20
C GLY A 748 33.94 -10.56 12.99
N LEU A 749 33.05 -11.31 13.66
CA LEU A 749 33.39 -12.57 14.34
C LEU A 749 32.91 -13.80 13.57
N PHE A 750 31.65 -13.81 13.11
CA PHE A 750 30.98 -15.03 12.65
C PHE A 750 30.71 -15.09 11.14
N THR A 751 30.87 -13.98 10.40
CA THR A 751 30.61 -13.93 8.96
C THR A 751 31.90 -13.72 8.16
N ILE A 752 32.63 -12.63 8.43
CA ILE A 752 33.76 -12.18 7.62
C ILE A 752 34.98 -13.11 7.78
N PRO A 753 35.45 -13.48 9.00
CA PRO A 753 36.60 -14.37 9.13
C PRO A 753 36.37 -15.78 8.55
N PRO A 754 35.21 -16.45 8.76
CA PRO A 754 34.95 -17.74 8.12
C PRO A 754 34.88 -17.68 6.59
N GLN A 755 34.32 -16.60 6.01
CA GLN A 755 34.31 -16.41 4.55
C GLN A 755 35.73 -16.24 4.00
N GLN A 756 36.56 -15.39 4.64
CA GLN A 756 37.96 -15.20 4.26
C GLN A 756 38.77 -16.51 4.36
N ALA A 757 38.50 -17.32 5.38
CA ALA A 757 39.12 -18.64 5.56
C ALA A 757 38.71 -19.65 4.48
N ASP A 758 37.43 -19.72 4.11
CA ASP A 758 36.92 -20.59 3.04
C ASP A 758 37.47 -20.18 1.66
N GLU A 759 37.45 -18.88 1.33
CA GLU A 759 38.08 -18.38 0.09
C GLU A 759 39.58 -18.70 0.02
N PHE A 760 40.31 -18.53 1.13
CA PHE A 760 41.71 -18.92 1.22
C PHE A 760 41.90 -20.43 1.03
N MET A 761 41.07 -21.29 1.63
CA MET A 761 41.13 -22.74 1.44
C MET A 761 40.83 -23.15 0.00
N ARG A 762 39.91 -22.47 -0.69
CA ARG A 762 39.53 -22.74 -2.09
C ARG A 762 40.65 -22.40 -3.08
N ASN A 763 41.26 -21.21 -2.98
CA ASN A 763 42.38 -20.83 -3.84
C ASN A 763 43.37 -19.88 -3.14
N PRO A 764 44.38 -20.42 -2.41
CA PRO A 764 45.34 -19.61 -1.66
C PRO A 764 46.11 -18.58 -2.50
N LYS A 765 46.38 -18.88 -3.78
CA LYS A 765 47.17 -18.00 -4.67
C LYS A 765 46.36 -16.79 -5.12
N GLU A 766 45.15 -17.03 -5.63
CA GLU A 766 44.24 -15.98 -6.07
C GLU A 766 43.81 -15.10 -4.89
N PHE A 767 43.54 -15.70 -3.73
CA PHE A 767 43.29 -14.97 -2.50
C PHE A 767 44.46 -14.04 -2.14
N ALA A 768 45.70 -14.56 -2.11
CA ALA A 768 46.88 -13.76 -1.82
C ALA A 768 47.10 -12.62 -2.83
N GLU A 769 46.93 -12.87 -4.13
CA GLU A 769 47.04 -11.84 -5.16
C GLU A 769 45.95 -10.77 -5.06
N ARG A 770 44.69 -11.16 -4.81
CA ARG A 770 43.55 -10.25 -4.66
C ARG A 770 43.69 -9.39 -3.40
N THR A 771 44.08 -10.00 -2.28
CA THR A 771 44.36 -9.30 -1.03
C THR A 771 45.56 -8.36 -1.15
N ALA A 772 46.62 -8.74 -1.86
CA ALA A 772 47.77 -7.87 -2.12
C ALA A 772 47.42 -6.64 -3.00
N LYS A 773 46.56 -6.82 -4.01
CA LYS A 773 46.20 -5.78 -5.00
C LYS A 773 45.11 -4.80 -4.52
N ASN A 774 44.07 -5.28 -3.83
CA ASN A 774 42.82 -4.53 -3.69
C ASN A 774 42.61 -3.85 -2.32
N HIS A 775 43.55 -4.00 -1.37
CA HIS A 775 43.38 -3.57 0.03
C HIS A 775 44.53 -2.65 0.49
N SER A 776 44.34 -1.95 1.61
CA SER A 776 45.41 -1.20 2.30
C SER A 776 46.32 -2.15 3.11
N GLU A 777 47.43 -1.65 3.65
CA GLU A 777 48.31 -2.47 4.51
C GLU A 777 47.67 -2.83 5.87
N TYR A 778 46.75 -1.99 6.36
CA TYR A 778 45.97 -2.27 7.56
C TYR A 778 45.05 -3.48 7.32
N ASP A 779 44.18 -3.40 6.30
CA ASP A 779 43.22 -4.47 6.01
C ASP A 779 43.92 -5.78 5.61
N LYS A 780 45.07 -5.72 4.92
CA LYS A 780 45.89 -6.93 4.63
C LYS A 780 46.31 -7.66 5.90
N THR A 781 46.64 -6.92 6.95
CA THR A 781 47.05 -7.50 8.24
C THR A 781 45.85 -8.15 8.92
N GLU A 782 44.72 -7.45 9.02
CA GLU A 782 43.47 -7.95 9.60
C GLU A 782 42.92 -9.19 8.86
N ILE A 783 42.96 -9.20 7.52
CA ILE A 783 42.55 -10.36 6.71
C ILE A 783 43.45 -11.59 6.99
N ILE A 784 44.76 -11.41 7.09
CA ILE A 784 45.69 -12.52 7.35
C ILE A 784 45.55 -13.02 8.79
N GLU A 785 45.36 -12.12 9.76
CA GLU A 785 45.09 -12.48 11.16
C GLU A 785 43.75 -13.22 11.30
N ASN A 786 42.69 -12.81 10.61
CA ASN A 786 41.41 -13.54 10.55
C ASN A 786 41.56 -14.98 10.04
N VAL A 787 42.27 -15.19 8.93
CA VAL A 787 42.53 -16.54 8.38
C VAL A 787 43.38 -17.37 9.35
N LYS A 788 44.43 -16.78 9.95
CA LYS A 788 45.31 -17.42 10.95
C LYS A 788 44.58 -17.81 12.24
N ARG A 789 43.62 -16.99 12.65
CA ARG A 789 42.75 -17.18 13.82
C ARG A 789 41.82 -18.37 13.61
N ILE A 790 41.02 -18.34 12.54
CA ILE A 790 40.01 -19.37 12.22
C ILE A 790 40.64 -20.73 11.85
N LEU A 791 41.72 -20.76 11.07
CA LEU A 791 42.34 -22.01 10.59
C LEU A 791 43.53 -22.49 11.45
N GLY A 792 43.82 -21.82 12.57
CA GLY A 792 45.06 -22.03 13.33
C GLY A 792 44.88 -21.86 14.83
N GLU A 793 45.17 -20.67 15.33
CA GLU A 793 45.42 -20.46 16.78
C GLU A 793 44.17 -20.52 17.65
N GLU A 794 43.00 -20.16 17.11
CA GLU A 794 41.71 -20.18 17.83
C GLU A 794 40.74 -21.22 17.24
N HIS A 795 41.21 -22.17 16.42
CA HIS A 795 40.35 -23.21 15.83
C HIS A 795 39.77 -24.14 16.93
N PRO A 796 38.45 -24.12 17.19
CA PRO A 796 37.86 -24.90 18.27
C PRO A 796 37.80 -26.39 17.91
N ASN A 797 38.26 -27.24 18.83
CA ASN A 797 38.25 -28.70 18.65
C ASN A 797 37.05 -29.38 19.35
N SER A 798 36.30 -28.63 20.16
CA SER A 798 35.08 -29.07 20.83
C SER A 798 34.18 -27.88 21.15
N PHE A 799 32.89 -28.13 21.40
CA PHE A 799 31.96 -27.09 21.87
C PHE A 799 32.41 -26.45 23.19
N THR A 800 33.13 -27.20 24.04
CA THR A 800 33.74 -26.67 25.27
C THR A 800 34.91 -25.73 24.99
N ASP A 801 35.54 -25.79 23.81
CA ASP A 801 36.56 -24.82 23.39
C ASP A 801 35.92 -23.56 22.79
N CYS A 802 34.72 -23.65 22.20
CA CYS A 802 33.92 -22.48 21.78
C CYS A 802 33.36 -21.64 22.95
N ILE A 803 33.48 -22.13 24.19
CA ILE A 803 32.97 -21.48 25.42
C ILE A 803 34.09 -20.77 26.21
N LYS A 804 35.36 -21.03 25.87
CA LYS A 804 36.54 -20.49 26.56
C LYS A 804 37.00 -19.17 25.94
#